data_AF-A0A1J5N8M7-F1
#
_entry.id   AF-A0A1J5N8M7-F1
#
_cell.length_a   1.000
_cell.length_b   1.000
_cell.length_c   1.000
_cell.angle_alpha   90.00
_cell.angle_beta   90.00
_cell.angle_gamma   90.00
#
_symmetry.space_group_name_H-M   'P 1'
#
loop_
_entity.id
_entity.type
_entity.pdbx_description
1 polymer ?
#
loop_
_entity_poly.entity_id
_entity_poly.type
_entity_poly.pdbx_seq_one_letter_code
_entity_poly.pdbx_strand_id
1 'polypeptide(L)'
;MKNSAYTVKTLAALVLVGLLVWGCAPRTMPIKSADLLSTPNLLVEADAAWKARHWEAAELYYAAALERPDLVKSELPTIYVRLAEAASRNGHYHQARIALEQWANLDTQALERADWERLYLDAMAGLGKTERLDNHLKWVLDAANVPWPTKLEVALWYAGYYGGHEDYERALDVLDKFYAQAPDTPAKSLFEQEFRQQLTDMDDTDVGDLAKAVNPSNQWRFPYALVAFERGVRTASDDTAWSANWRTLRDLASSGELADPVPLRDKLAELEARYGVPRIGLALALPVTGPYAKVGVKILRGAGLAQWRLAQEGVDVELAVINTEAPGWESRLAQLPSHFTVVGGPLRINAFKRFYEADSPAAGVLEKRAVFAFLSSLGDLTEGKDAWRFFSSRNDEVRSLVHLTVDKLGITDLAVFYPEEKFGRSMAQTFYNEAAPLGGRIKGMQSYPPHELKQWTRRVGKLLNVPSDFSNNKDVPLPMPDFGAVFIPDGWRQAQTLLPNFFFYEGDQLVFLGPGLWSRALDDAKDVDEHYYRLAVCPGAWWDGSDGGRALQAALTEEGLGQADFWVALGYDFLRFAGKLGTLPASWDSAMVNKRIHRAERMDFSMAPMTWNEDGAASQDLYLFTPASNGKRIMDPEKFAERIARAKARRERRMENYEKRLEEEGKPSASGQ
;
A
#
# COMPACT_ATOMS: atom_id res chain seq x y z
N MET A 1 -9.15 22.12 76.36
CA MET A 1 -10.41 22.55 75.72
C MET A 1 -10.44 21.85 74.36
N LYS A 2 -11.15 20.73 74.22
CA LYS A 2 -12.59 20.61 73.91
C LYS A 2 -12.91 21.07 72.48
N ASN A 3 -13.50 20.14 71.72
CA ASN A 3 -14.53 20.25 70.66
C ASN A 3 -14.19 19.24 69.55
N SER A 4 -14.75 18.03 69.45
CA SER A 4 -16.16 17.60 69.50
C SER A 4 -17.08 18.43 68.60
N ALA A 5 -17.40 17.91 67.41
CA ALA A 5 -18.68 18.08 66.71
C ALA A 5 -18.63 17.47 65.29
N TYR A 6 -18.66 16.14 65.16
CA TYR A 6 -19.00 15.47 63.88
C TYR A 6 -19.75 14.15 64.14
N THR A 7 -20.84 14.25 64.90
CA THR A 7 -21.87 13.21 65.00
C THR A 7 -23.16 13.93 65.34
N VAL A 8 -23.94 14.29 64.30
CA VAL A 8 -25.40 14.53 64.25
C VAL A 8 -25.65 15.26 62.92
N LYS A 9 -25.57 14.58 61.76
CA LYS A 9 -26.14 15.02 60.47
C LYS A 9 -26.38 13.86 59.48
N THR A 10 -26.59 12.64 59.96
CA THR A 10 -26.82 11.45 59.11
C THR A 10 -28.11 10.69 59.44
N LEU A 11 -28.99 11.24 60.29
CA LEU A 11 -30.26 10.57 60.66
C LEU A 11 -31.53 11.40 60.42
N ALA A 12 -31.43 12.54 59.72
CA ALA A 12 -32.57 13.41 59.41
C ALA A 12 -32.90 13.54 57.91
N ALA A 13 -32.25 12.75 57.04
CA ALA A 13 -32.49 12.73 55.59
C ALA A 13 -33.21 11.45 55.10
N LEU A 14 -33.55 10.53 55.99
CA LEU A 14 -34.15 9.22 55.65
C LEU A 14 -35.64 9.08 56.00
N VAL A 15 -36.31 10.17 56.43
CA VAL A 15 -37.75 10.14 56.78
C VAL A 15 -38.57 11.19 56.02
N LEU A 16 -37.97 11.93 55.07
CA LEU A 16 -38.66 13.01 54.33
C LEU A 16 -38.52 12.92 52.80
N VAL A 17 -38.41 11.70 52.27
CA VAL A 17 -38.55 11.38 50.83
C VAL A 17 -39.72 10.40 50.58
N GLY A 18 -40.48 10.05 51.63
CA GLY A 18 -41.57 9.05 51.54
C GLY A 18 -42.93 9.55 51.06
N LEU A 19 -43.11 10.79 50.61
CA LEU A 19 -44.46 11.35 50.39
C LEU A 19 -44.66 12.23 49.15
N LEU A 20 -43.93 12.02 48.05
CA LEU A 20 -44.23 12.66 46.76
C LEU A 20 -44.01 11.73 45.54
N VAL A 21 -44.50 10.49 45.63
CA VAL A 21 -44.80 9.66 44.45
C VAL A 21 -46.27 9.24 44.54
N TRP A 22 -47.18 10.19 44.36
CA TRP A 22 -48.57 9.94 43.98
C TRP A 22 -48.96 11.05 42.99
N GLY A 23 -48.40 10.91 41.79
CA GLY A 23 -48.71 11.74 40.63
C GLY A 23 -48.97 10.83 39.45
N CYS A 24 -50.25 10.62 39.15
CA CYS A 24 -50.80 10.03 37.93
C CYS A 24 -50.36 8.60 37.58
N ALA A 25 -50.79 7.62 38.38
CA ALA A 25 -51.09 6.31 37.80
C ALA A 25 -52.27 6.49 36.81
N PRO A 26 -52.18 6.04 35.55
CA PRO A 26 -53.33 6.05 34.67
C PRO A 26 -54.43 5.23 35.34
N ARG A 27 -55.64 5.79 35.43
CA ARG A 27 -56.82 5.04 35.87
C ARG A 27 -56.95 3.82 34.94
N THR A 28 -56.55 2.66 35.43
CA THR A 28 -56.87 1.38 34.79
C THR A 28 -58.39 1.29 34.78
N MET A 29 -58.98 1.39 33.59
CA MET A 29 -60.42 1.16 33.47
C MET A 29 -60.69 -0.27 33.93
N PRO A 30 -61.68 -0.51 34.79
CA PRO A 30 -62.00 -1.86 35.23
C PRO A 30 -62.35 -2.69 33.99
N ILE A 31 -61.61 -3.79 33.79
CA ILE A 31 -61.92 -4.79 32.76
C ILE A 31 -63.33 -5.31 33.08
N LYS A 32 -64.30 -5.00 32.22
CA LYS A 32 -65.66 -5.54 32.33
C LYS A 32 -65.58 -7.03 32.07
N SER A 33 -66.33 -7.86 32.80
CA SER A 33 -66.35 -9.29 32.51
C SER A 33 -66.85 -9.54 31.09
N ALA A 34 -66.04 -10.20 30.26
CA ALA A 34 -66.35 -10.52 28.87
C ALA A 34 -67.63 -11.38 28.74
N ASP A 35 -67.98 -12.13 29.79
CA ASP A 35 -69.18 -12.97 29.84
C ASP A 35 -70.48 -12.17 29.89
N LEU A 36 -70.43 -10.95 30.42
CA LEU A 36 -71.60 -10.09 30.63
C LEU A 36 -71.96 -9.23 29.40
N LEU A 37 -71.12 -9.24 28.36
CA LEU A 37 -71.30 -8.44 27.15
C LEU A 37 -71.91 -9.30 26.03
N SER A 38 -72.88 -8.73 25.30
CA SER A 38 -73.32 -9.31 24.03
C SER A 38 -72.20 -9.22 22.99
N THR A 39 -72.18 -10.12 22.01
CA THR A 39 -71.14 -10.17 20.96
C THR A 39 -70.87 -8.81 20.29
N PRO A 40 -71.88 -8.00 19.90
CA PRO A 40 -71.63 -6.67 19.35
C PRO A 40 -70.98 -5.70 20.34
N ASN A 41 -71.41 -5.70 21.60
CA ASN A 41 -70.84 -4.82 22.63
C ASN A 41 -69.43 -5.25 23.03
N LEU A 42 -69.15 -6.56 23.01
CA LEU A 42 -67.84 -7.12 23.27
C LEU A 42 -66.83 -6.67 22.20
N LEU A 43 -67.21 -6.70 20.91
CA LEU A 43 -66.36 -6.19 19.83
C LEU A 43 -66.12 -4.68 19.93
N VAL A 44 -67.13 -3.89 20.31
CA VAL A 44 -66.96 -2.44 20.54
C VAL A 44 -65.96 -2.15 21.66
N GLU A 45 -66.02 -2.90 22.76
CA GLU A 45 -65.08 -2.74 23.89
C GLU A 45 -63.68 -3.26 23.52
N ALA A 46 -63.57 -4.34 22.73
CA ALA A 46 -62.30 -4.84 22.18
C ALA A 46 -61.61 -3.80 21.27
N ASP A 47 -62.37 -3.18 20.37
CA ASP A 47 -61.93 -2.11 19.48
C ASP A 47 -61.46 -0.88 20.27
N ALA A 48 -62.20 -0.49 21.30
CA ALA A 48 -61.84 0.62 22.17
C ALA A 48 -60.55 0.34 22.94
N ALA A 49 -60.41 -0.88 23.50
CA ALA A 49 -59.21 -1.30 24.20
C ALA A 49 -57.98 -1.32 23.28
N TRP A 50 -58.11 -1.87 22.06
CA TRP A 50 -57.02 -1.91 21.09
C TRP A 50 -56.60 -0.50 20.64
N LYS A 51 -57.57 0.39 20.34
CA LYS A 51 -57.29 1.81 20.00
C LYS A 51 -56.63 2.55 21.16
N ALA A 52 -56.99 2.23 22.40
CA ALA A 52 -56.38 2.79 23.60
C ALA A 52 -55.02 2.16 23.95
N ARG A 53 -54.53 1.18 23.17
CA ARG A 53 -53.31 0.39 23.45
C ARG A 53 -53.34 -0.33 24.80
N HIS A 54 -54.54 -0.70 25.26
CA HIS A 54 -54.74 -1.56 26.42
C HIS A 54 -54.73 -3.02 25.97
N TRP A 55 -53.53 -3.53 25.71
CA TRP A 55 -53.30 -4.81 25.04
C TRP A 55 -53.89 -5.99 25.81
N GLU A 56 -53.81 -6.00 27.15
CA GLU A 56 -54.36 -7.07 27.99
C GLU A 56 -55.88 -7.18 27.85
N ALA A 57 -56.57 -6.04 27.85
CA ALA A 57 -58.03 -6.01 27.68
C ALA A 57 -58.43 -6.33 26.24
N ALA A 58 -57.68 -5.83 25.25
CA ALA A 58 -57.92 -6.12 23.85
C ALA A 58 -57.78 -7.62 23.53
N GLU A 59 -56.70 -8.24 24.00
CA GLU A 59 -56.46 -9.67 23.84
C GLU A 59 -57.59 -10.50 24.48
N LEU A 60 -57.96 -10.18 25.73
CA LEU A 60 -59.04 -10.86 26.44
C LEU A 60 -60.36 -10.79 25.66
N TYR A 61 -60.76 -9.59 25.23
CA TYR A 61 -62.06 -9.41 24.58
C TYR A 61 -62.11 -10.02 23.18
N TYR A 62 -61.04 -9.92 22.39
CA TYR A 62 -60.99 -10.59 21.08
C TYR A 62 -60.94 -12.10 21.20
N ALA A 63 -60.18 -12.65 22.16
CA ALA A 63 -60.17 -14.09 22.42
C ALA A 63 -61.57 -14.59 22.83
N ALA A 64 -62.24 -13.89 23.74
CA ALA A 64 -63.61 -14.20 24.15
C ALA A 64 -64.62 -14.08 23.00
N ALA A 65 -64.42 -13.13 22.09
CA ALA A 65 -65.28 -12.97 20.91
C ALA A 65 -65.19 -14.18 19.97
N LEU A 66 -64.00 -14.76 19.77
CA LEU A 66 -63.79 -15.93 18.91
C LEU A 66 -64.47 -17.20 19.42
N GLU A 67 -64.81 -17.26 20.72
CA GLU A 67 -65.56 -18.38 21.31
C GLU A 67 -67.08 -18.24 21.16
N ARG A 68 -67.57 -17.09 20.68
CA ARG A 68 -69.01 -16.81 20.56
C ARG A 68 -69.60 -17.51 19.32
N PRO A 69 -70.66 -18.33 19.46
CA PRO A 69 -71.27 -19.06 18.34
C PRO A 69 -72.04 -18.15 17.37
N ASP A 70 -72.44 -16.97 17.83
CA ASP A 70 -73.14 -15.94 17.04
C ASP A 70 -72.19 -14.94 16.36
N LEU A 71 -70.87 -15.17 16.43
CA LEU A 71 -69.88 -14.31 15.76
C LEU A 71 -70.03 -14.35 14.23
N VAL A 72 -70.15 -13.17 13.63
CA VAL A 72 -70.27 -13.03 12.17
C VAL A 72 -68.92 -13.30 11.52
N LYS A 73 -68.89 -14.20 10.53
CA LYS A 73 -67.64 -14.60 9.85
C LYS A 73 -66.89 -13.45 9.18
N SER A 74 -67.59 -12.39 8.76
CA SER A 74 -66.95 -11.21 8.15
C SER A 74 -66.07 -10.41 9.11
N GLU A 75 -66.26 -10.57 10.43
CA GLU A 75 -65.46 -9.88 11.45
C GLU A 75 -64.13 -10.61 11.75
N LEU A 76 -64.02 -11.90 11.38
CA LEU A 76 -62.89 -12.76 11.72
C LEU A 76 -61.53 -12.19 11.28
N PRO A 77 -61.35 -11.67 10.05
CA PRO A 77 -60.05 -11.12 9.64
C PRO A 77 -59.59 -9.97 10.56
N THR A 78 -60.47 -9.02 10.85
CA THR A 78 -60.16 -7.88 11.73
C THR A 78 -59.85 -8.34 13.15
N ILE A 79 -60.59 -9.31 13.68
CA ILE A 79 -60.37 -9.87 15.01
C ILE A 79 -59.01 -10.55 15.09
N TYR A 80 -58.65 -11.40 14.12
CA TYR A 80 -57.38 -12.12 14.14
C TYR A 80 -56.17 -11.17 14.00
N VAL A 81 -56.23 -10.14 13.15
CA VAL A 81 -55.19 -9.12 13.03
C VAL A 81 -54.91 -8.47 14.39
N ARG A 82 -55.96 -7.96 15.04
CA ARG A 82 -55.84 -7.20 16.29
C ARG A 82 -55.52 -8.08 17.48
N LEU A 83 -56.02 -9.31 17.49
CA LEU A 83 -55.66 -10.32 18.48
C LEU A 83 -54.18 -10.70 18.36
N ALA A 84 -53.68 -10.92 17.14
CA ALA A 84 -52.28 -11.22 16.90
C ALA A 84 -51.37 -10.10 17.44
N GLU A 85 -51.70 -8.84 17.14
CA GLU A 85 -50.96 -7.70 17.65
C GLU A 85 -51.02 -7.60 19.16
N ALA A 86 -52.22 -7.64 19.77
CA ALA A 86 -52.39 -7.53 21.22
C ALA A 86 -51.65 -8.66 21.96
N ALA A 87 -51.80 -9.90 21.51
CA ALA A 87 -51.10 -11.05 22.07
C ALA A 87 -49.58 -10.92 21.92
N SER A 88 -49.09 -10.43 20.78
CA SER A 88 -47.65 -10.19 20.57
C SER A 88 -47.12 -9.11 21.51
N ARG A 89 -47.87 -8.02 21.72
CA ARG A 89 -47.50 -6.94 22.65
C ARG A 89 -47.48 -7.38 24.11
N ASN A 90 -48.33 -8.34 24.48
CA ASN A 90 -48.34 -8.95 25.81
C ASN A 90 -47.28 -10.06 25.99
N GLY A 91 -46.51 -10.41 24.94
CA GLY A 91 -45.54 -11.50 24.98
C GLY A 91 -46.17 -12.90 24.91
N HIS A 92 -47.48 -13.00 24.62
CA HIS A 92 -48.19 -14.26 24.44
C HIS A 92 -48.01 -14.82 23.02
N TYR A 93 -46.76 -15.10 22.66
CA TYR A 93 -46.37 -15.44 21.28
C TYR A 93 -47.03 -16.71 20.71
N HIS A 94 -47.44 -17.66 21.56
CA HIS A 94 -48.22 -18.83 21.12
C HIS A 94 -49.59 -18.43 20.57
N GLN A 95 -50.28 -17.50 21.24
CA GLN A 95 -51.59 -17.00 20.84
C GLN A 95 -51.48 -16.08 19.63
N ALA A 96 -50.45 -15.23 19.60
CA ALA A 96 -50.13 -14.40 18.45
C ALA A 96 -49.93 -15.26 17.19
N ARG A 97 -49.10 -16.32 17.27
CA ARG A 97 -48.90 -17.26 16.16
C ARG A 97 -50.19 -17.90 15.68
N ILE A 98 -51.04 -18.39 16.59
CA ILE A 98 -52.31 -19.02 16.21
C ILE A 98 -53.20 -18.02 15.48
N ALA A 99 -53.31 -16.79 15.99
CA ALA A 99 -54.10 -15.74 15.36
C ALA A 99 -53.56 -15.38 13.96
N LEU A 100 -52.23 -15.29 13.79
CA LEU A 100 -51.59 -15.04 12.50
C LEU A 100 -51.82 -16.15 11.47
N GLU A 101 -51.76 -17.42 11.90
CA GLU A 101 -52.06 -18.58 11.05
C GLU A 101 -53.52 -18.57 10.59
N GLN A 102 -54.45 -18.24 11.50
CA GLN A 102 -55.87 -18.11 11.14
C GLN A 102 -56.12 -16.93 10.20
N TRP A 103 -55.44 -15.79 10.42
CA TRP A 103 -55.52 -14.65 9.52
C TRP A 103 -55.02 -15.03 8.11
N ALA A 104 -53.85 -15.66 7.99
CA ALA A 104 -53.30 -16.07 6.70
C ALA A 104 -54.18 -17.12 5.97
N ASN A 105 -54.90 -17.97 6.71
CA ASN A 105 -55.86 -18.93 6.13
C ASN A 105 -57.11 -18.25 5.55
N LEU A 106 -57.52 -17.11 6.12
CA LEU A 106 -58.70 -16.35 5.67
C LEU A 106 -58.37 -15.37 4.55
N ASP A 107 -57.16 -14.80 4.59
CA ASP A 107 -56.65 -13.85 3.62
C ASP A 107 -55.21 -14.23 3.25
N THR A 108 -55.04 -14.89 2.12
CA THR A 108 -53.71 -15.33 1.66
C THR A 108 -52.81 -14.15 1.28
N GLN A 109 -53.36 -12.97 1.01
CA GLN A 109 -52.57 -11.74 0.78
C GLN A 109 -52.00 -11.18 2.08
N ALA A 110 -52.40 -11.69 3.25
CA ALA A 110 -51.83 -11.30 4.53
C ALA A 110 -50.30 -11.50 4.57
N LEU A 111 -49.81 -12.58 3.94
CA LEU A 111 -48.39 -12.92 3.83
C LEU A 111 -47.57 -11.91 3.00
N GLU A 112 -48.23 -11.00 2.27
CA GLU A 112 -47.56 -9.97 1.47
C GLU A 112 -47.39 -8.66 2.29
N ARG A 113 -48.02 -8.58 3.45
CA ARG A 113 -48.10 -7.34 4.25
C ARG A 113 -47.03 -7.29 5.32
N ALA A 114 -46.39 -6.13 5.43
CA ALA A 114 -45.35 -5.87 6.44
C ALA A 114 -45.86 -6.00 7.89
N ASP A 115 -47.12 -5.63 8.15
CA ASP A 115 -47.71 -5.73 9.50
C ASP A 115 -47.94 -7.19 9.95
N TRP A 116 -48.24 -8.10 9.01
CA TRP A 116 -48.29 -9.53 9.28
C TRP A 116 -46.88 -10.10 9.51
N GLU A 117 -45.96 -9.81 8.59
CA GLU A 117 -44.58 -10.32 8.61
C GLU A 117 -43.88 -9.98 9.91
N ARG A 118 -43.96 -8.72 10.35
CA ARG A 118 -43.34 -8.27 11.60
C ARG A 118 -43.85 -9.03 12.82
N LEU A 119 -45.17 -9.19 12.94
CA LEU A 119 -45.77 -9.93 14.06
C LEU A 119 -45.42 -11.42 14.02
N TYR A 120 -45.33 -12.01 12.83
CA TYR A 120 -44.91 -13.40 12.65
C TYR A 120 -43.47 -13.62 13.09
N LEU A 121 -42.56 -12.77 12.62
CA LEU A 121 -41.14 -12.83 12.94
C LEU A 121 -40.91 -12.64 14.45
N ASP A 122 -41.53 -11.63 15.06
CA ASP A 122 -41.46 -11.39 16.51
C ASP A 122 -41.98 -12.59 17.32
N ALA A 123 -43.12 -13.17 16.91
CA ALA A 123 -43.67 -14.36 17.57
C ALA A 123 -42.77 -15.59 17.41
N MET A 124 -42.14 -15.80 16.24
CA MET A 124 -41.26 -16.94 16.03
C MET A 124 -39.95 -16.80 16.81
N ALA A 125 -39.39 -15.59 16.88
CA ALA A 125 -38.23 -15.27 17.70
C ALA A 125 -38.53 -15.47 19.19
N GLY A 126 -39.65 -14.92 19.68
CA GLY A 126 -40.07 -15.05 21.07
C GLY A 126 -40.35 -16.50 21.52
N LEU A 127 -40.70 -17.38 20.57
CA LEU A 127 -40.87 -18.82 20.80
C LEU A 127 -39.60 -19.66 20.59
N GLY A 128 -38.46 -19.04 20.24
CA GLY A 128 -37.21 -19.73 19.94
C GLY A 128 -37.30 -20.69 18.74
N LYS A 129 -38.13 -20.37 17.73
CA LYS A 129 -38.35 -21.22 16.54
C LYS A 129 -37.37 -20.89 15.40
N THR A 130 -36.07 -20.96 15.67
CA THR A 130 -35.00 -20.58 14.73
C THR A 130 -35.08 -21.34 13.40
N GLU A 131 -35.37 -22.64 13.41
CA GLU A 131 -35.52 -23.41 12.15
C GLU A 131 -36.67 -22.90 11.27
N ARG A 132 -37.77 -22.44 11.89
CA ARG A 132 -38.87 -21.83 11.15
C ARG A 132 -38.48 -20.48 10.58
N LEU A 133 -37.77 -19.67 11.35
CA LEU A 133 -37.22 -18.38 10.88
C LEU A 133 -36.28 -18.59 9.69
N ASP A 134 -35.42 -19.61 9.72
CA ASP A 134 -34.50 -19.92 8.62
C ASP A 134 -35.23 -20.39 7.36
N ASN A 135 -36.27 -21.21 7.51
CA ASN A 135 -37.10 -21.64 6.39
C ASN A 135 -37.93 -20.48 5.82
N HIS A 136 -38.43 -19.60 6.69
CA HIS A 136 -39.14 -18.40 6.30
C HIS A 136 -38.25 -17.42 5.53
N LEU A 137 -37.02 -17.17 6.00
CA LEU A 137 -36.04 -16.32 5.32
C LEU A 137 -35.78 -16.79 3.88
N LYS A 138 -35.60 -18.11 3.69
CA LYS A 138 -35.44 -18.72 2.36
C LYS A 138 -36.68 -18.47 1.50
N TRP A 139 -37.87 -18.68 2.06
CA TRP A 139 -39.12 -18.45 1.34
C TRP A 139 -39.29 -16.99 0.89
N VAL A 140 -39.07 -16.00 1.77
CA VAL A 140 -39.22 -14.57 1.41
C VAL A 140 -38.22 -14.14 0.33
N LEU A 141 -36.99 -14.67 0.37
CA LEU A 141 -35.98 -14.43 -0.66
C LEU A 141 -36.42 -14.94 -2.03
N ASP A 142 -37.12 -16.07 -2.09
CA ASP A 142 -37.60 -16.69 -3.33
C ASP A 142 -38.99 -16.18 -3.76
N ALA A 143 -39.77 -15.60 -2.84
CA ALA A 143 -41.13 -15.19 -3.08
C ALA A 143 -41.21 -13.99 -4.05
N ALA A 144 -41.90 -14.16 -5.18
CA ALA A 144 -42.12 -13.09 -6.16
C ALA A 144 -43.31 -12.19 -5.82
N ASN A 145 -44.23 -12.67 -4.97
CA ASN A 145 -45.46 -11.98 -4.60
C ASN A 145 -45.30 -11.04 -3.39
N VAL A 146 -44.22 -11.17 -2.60
CA VAL A 146 -43.95 -10.25 -1.48
C VAL A 146 -43.45 -8.90 -2.03
N PRO A 147 -44.16 -7.79 -1.78
CA PRO A 147 -43.76 -6.46 -2.23
C PRO A 147 -42.41 -6.03 -1.67
N TRP A 148 -41.67 -5.23 -2.44
CA TRP A 148 -40.35 -4.75 -2.04
C TRP A 148 -40.31 -4.04 -0.65
N PRO A 149 -41.27 -3.14 -0.31
CA PRO A 149 -41.27 -2.51 1.02
C PRO A 149 -41.33 -3.54 2.16
N THR A 150 -42.14 -4.60 2.00
CA THR A 150 -42.21 -5.70 2.97
C THR A 150 -40.89 -6.46 3.03
N LYS A 151 -40.28 -6.78 1.87
CA LYS A 151 -38.97 -7.46 1.82
C LYS A 151 -37.87 -6.67 2.53
N LEU A 152 -37.84 -5.36 2.37
CA LEU A 152 -36.88 -4.47 3.02
C LEU A 152 -37.05 -4.54 4.55
N GLU A 153 -38.28 -4.40 5.07
CA GLU A 153 -38.54 -4.51 6.50
C GLU A 153 -38.14 -5.87 7.07
N VAL A 154 -38.45 -6.95 6.36
CA VAL A 154 -38.04 -8.31 6.73
C VAL A 154 -36.52 -8.44 6.78
N ALA A 155 -35.80 -7.89 5.79
CA ALA A 155 -34.34 -7.95 5.74
C ALA A 155 -33.69 -7.24 6.95
N LEU A 156 -34.18 -6.04 7.29
CA LEU A 156 -33.72 -5.29 8.46
C LEU A 156 -34.03 -6.02 9.77
N TRP A 157 -35.20 -6.66 9.88
CA TRP A 157 -35.55 -7.45 11.05
C TRP A 157 -34.59 -8.64 11.23
N TYR A 158 -34.30 -9.40 10.15
CA TYR A 158 -33.37 -10.53 10.22
C TYR A 158 -31.94 -10.09 10.53
N ALA A 159 -31.49 -8.96 9.98
CA ALA A 159 -30.19 -8.39 10.33
C ALA A 159 -30.10 -8.09 11.83
N GLY A 160 -31.12 -7.46 12.40
CA GLY A 160 -31.20 -7.22 13.84
C GLY A 160 -31.28 -8.51 14.67
N TYR A 161 -32.06 -9.51 14.21
CA TYR A 161 -32.18 -10.81 14.87
C TYR A 161 -30.82 -11.53 14.95
N TYR A 162 -30.12 -11.67 13.83
CA TYR A 162 -28.80 -12.32 13.82
C TYR A 162 -27.75 -11.49 14.57
N GLY A 163 -27.78 -10.16 14.45
CA GLY A 163 -26.90 -9.26 15.20
C GLY A 163 -27.06 -9.42 16.72
N GLY A 164 -28.30 -9.49 17.21
CA GLY A 164 -28.59 -9.75 18.63
C GLY A 164 -28.20 -11.15 19.13
N HIS A 165 -27.86 -12.07 18.23
CA HIS A 165 -27.31 -13.40 18.54
C HIS A 165 -25.81 -13.50 18.21
N GLU A 166 -25.13 -12.36 18.04
CA GLU A 166 -23.70 -12.25 17.72
C GLU A 166 -23.30 -12.91 16.37
N ASP A 167 -24.26 -13.20 15.49
CA ASP A 167 -24.03 -13.75 14.14
C ASP A 167 -23.96 -12.62 13.10
N TYR A 168 -22.91 -11.80 13.22
CA TYR A 168 -22.73 -10.59 12.43
C TYR A 168 -22.49 -10.86 10.93
N GLU A 169 -21.85 -11.99 10.59
CA GLU A 169 -21.67 -12.38 9.19
C GLU A 169 -23.01 -12.62 8.52
N ARG A 170 -23.90 -13.37 9.18
CA ARG A 170 -25.23 -13.67 8.65
C ARG A 170 -26.13 -12.45 8.67
N ALA A 171 -26.00 -11.57 9.67
CA ALA A 171 -26.72 -10.30 9.73
C ALA A 171 -26.46 -9.45 8.47
N LEU A 172 -25.19 -9.30 8.07
CA LEU A 172 -24.82 -8.51 6.89
C LEU A 172 -25.09 -9.25 5.57
N ASP A 173 -24.90 -10.57 5.52
CA ASP A 173 -25.18 -11.39 4.33
C ASP A 173 -26.67 -11.36 3.94
N VAL A 174 -27.58 -11.33 4.92
CA VAL A 174 -29.01 -11.16 4.64
C VAL A 174 -29.28 -9.84 3.93
N LEU A 175 -28.73 -8.74 4.42
CA LEU A 175 -28.91 -7.42 3.81
C LEU A 175 -28.35 -7.38 2.37
N ASP A 176 -27.16 -7.95 2.13
CA ASP A 176 -26.53 -8.05 0.80
C ASP A 176 -27.45 -8.80 -0.19
N LYS A 177 -27.98 -9.95 0.23
CA LYS A 177 -28.88 -10.79 -0.59
C LYS A 177 -30.18 -10.08 -0.96
N PHE A 178 -30.82 -9.40 0.00
CA PHE A 178 -32.03 -8.64 -0.29
C PHE A 178 -31.73 -7.42 -1.17
N TYR A 179 -30.63 -6.72 -0.93
CA TYR A 179 -30.24 -5.54 -1.70
C TYR A 179 -29.98 -5.87 -3.17
N ALA A 180 -29.46 -7.06 -3.46
CA ALA A 180 -29.31 -7.56 -4.82
C ALA A 180 -30.65 -7.75 -5.56
N GLN A 181 -31.77 -7.91 -4.84
CA GLN A 181 -33.13 -8.05 -5.40
C GLN A 181 -33.89 -6.72 -5.52
N ALA A 182 -33.31 -5.61 -5.08
CA ALA A 182 -33.97 -4.31 -5.13
C ALA A 182 -34.35 -3.94 -6.58
N PRO A 183 -35.61 -3.51 -6.82
CA PRO A 183 -36.15 -3.36 -8.18
C PRO A 183 -35.52 -2.20 -8.96
N ASP A 184 -35.09 -1.13 -8.27
CA ASP A 184 -34.54 0.07 -8.88
C ASP A 184 -33.60 0.83 -7.92
N THR A 185 -32.97 1.89 -8.43
CA THR A 185 -32.04 2.72 -7.64
C THR A 185 -32.72 3.43 -6.46
N PRO A 186 -33.95 4.01 -6.58
CA PRO A 186 -34.67 4.55 -5.43
C PRO A 186 -34.89 3.53 -4.30
N ALA A 187 -35.26 2.29 -4.65
CA ALA A 187 -35.43 1.20 -3.69
C ALA A 187 -34.12 0.86 -2.95
N LYS A 188 -32.99 0.83 -3.69
CA LYS A 188 -31.65 0.65 -3.10
C LYS A 188 -31.26 1.79 -2.17
N SER A 189 -31.49 3.02 -2.59
CA SER A 189 -31.19 4.23 -1.80
C SER A 189 -31.99 4.27 -0.49
N LEU A 190 -33.28 3.90 -0.53
CA LEU A 190 -34.10 3.77 0.68
C LEU A 190 -33.53 2.70 1.62
N PHE A 191 -33.12 1.55 1.08
CA PHE A 191 -32.55 0.47 1.90
C PHE A 191 -31.23 0.89 2.57
N GLU A 192 -30.36 1.57 1.83
CA GLU A 192 -29.14 2.18 2.39
C GLU A 192 -29.45 3.19 3.50
N GLN A 193 -30.47 4.02 3.32
CA GLN A 193 -30.89 5.02 4.30
C GLN A 193 -31.37 4.38 5.60
N GLU A 194 -32.27 3.39 5.52
CA GLU A 194 -32.82 2.71 6.70
C GLU A 194 -31.73 1.98 7.48
N PHE A 195 -30.84 1.25 6.79
CA PHE A 195 -29.74 0.55 7.46
C PHE A 195 -28.72 1.52 8.08
N ARG A 196 -28.40 2.62 7.39
CA ARG A 196 -27.53 3.68 7.94
C ARG A 196 -28.11 4.32 9.20
N GLN A 197 -29.44 4.51 9.25
CA GLN A 197 -30.09 5.01 10.45
C GLN A 197 -29.92 4.03 11.61
N GLN A 198 -30.13 2.73 11.38
CA GLN A 198 -29.87 1.70 12.41
C GLN A 198 -28.40 1.72 12.87
N LEU A 199 -27.44 1.82 11.95
CA LEU A 199 -26.02 1.92 12.29
C LEU A 199 -25.71 3.17 13.14
N THR A 200 -26.42 4.28 12.93
CA THR A 200 -26.24 5.51 13.73
C THR A 200 -26.77 5.32 15.16
N ASP A 201 -27.85 4.56 15.31
CA ASP A 201 -28.51 4.32 16.60
C ASP A 201 -27.81 3.24 17.45
N MET A 202 -26.95 2.40 16.85
CA MET A 202 -26.13 1.39 17.53
C MET A 202 -25.03 2.00 18.40
N ASP A 203 -24.55 1.26 19.41
CA ASP A 203 -23.38 1.68 20.18
C ASP A 203 -22.06 1.35 19.48
N ASP A 204 -20.94 1.87 20.01
CA ASP A 204 -19.61 1.71 19.38
C ASP A 204 -19.14 0.25 19.38
N THR A 205 -19.62 -0.56 20.33
CA THR A 205 -19.29 -1.99 20.44
C THR A 205 -19.97 -2.75 19.31
N ASP A 206 -21.27 -2.52 19.12
CA ASP A 206 -22.08 -3.17 18.09
C ASP A 206 -21.57 -2.88 16.68
N VAL A 207 -21.25 -1.61 16.38
CA VAL A 207 -20.66 -1.24 15.08
C VAL A 207 -19.25 -1.85 14.91
N GLY A 208 -18.47 -1.89 16.00
CA GLY A 208 -17.16 -2.53 16.04
C GLY A 208 -17.23 -4.03 15.72
N ASP A 209 -18.26 -4.70 16.24
CA ASP A 209 -18.49 -6.13 16.05
C ASP A 209 -19.02 -6.46 14.65
N LEU A 210 -19.97 -5.70 14.12
CA LEU A 210 -20.40 -5.81 12.72
C LEU A 210 -19.23 -5.63 11.75
N ALA A 211 -18.33 -4.71 12.04
CA ALA A 211 -17.19 -4.44 11.19
C ALA A 211 -16.15 -5.59 11.17
N LYS A 212 -16.27 -6.61 12.03
CA LYS A 212 -15.44 -7.82 11.94
C LYS A 212 -15.79 -8.66 10.71
N ALA A 213 -17.02 -8.57 10.20
CA ALA A 213 -17.47 -9.26 8.99
C ALA A 213 -17.07 -8.51 7.69
N VAL A 214 -16.47 -7.32 7.79
CA VAL A 214 -15.97 -6.55 6.64
C VAL A 214 -14.56 -7.01 6.26
N ASN A 215 -14.36 -7.33 4.99
CA ASN A 215 -13.08 -7.77 4.43
C ASN A 215 -12.80 -7.11 3.07
N PRO A 216 -11.57 -7.21 2.52
CA PRO A 216 -11.21 -6.53 1.28
C PRO A 216 -12.05 -6.87 0.05
N SER A 217 -12.73 -8.02 0.04
CA SER A 217 -13.56 -8.48 -1.09
C SER A 217 -14.99 -7.93 -1.07
N ASN A 218 -15.49 -7.51 0.10
CA ASN A 218 -16.87 -7.03 0.26
C ASN A 218 -16.98 -5.56 0.70
N GLN A 219 -15.90 -4.95 1.20
CA GLN A 219 -15.90 -3.60 1.79
C GLN A 219 -16.46 -2.48 0.90
N TRP A 220 -16.55 -2.69 -0.41
CA TRP A 220 -17.01 -1.68 -1.37
C TRP A 220 -18.52 -1.69 -1.61
N ARG A 221 -19.23 -2.78 -1.29
CA ARG A 221 -20.66 -2.91 -1.58
C ARG A 221 -21.53 -2.82 -0.32
N PHE A 222 -22.82 -2.55 -0.50
CA PHE A 222 -23.80 -2.65 0.57
C PHE A 222 -23.88 -4.10 1.12
N PRO A 223 -24.06 -4.31 2.43
CA PRO A 223 -24.11 -3.32 3.53
C PRO A 223 -22.71 -2.96 4.09
N TYR A 224 -21.68 -3.72 3.71
CA TYR A 224 -20.34 -3.67 4.31
C TYR A 224 -19.68 -2.29 4.20
N ALA A 225 -19.90 -1.58 3.08
CA ALA A 225 -19.39 -0.22 2.88
C ALA A 225 -19.93 0.77 3.93
N LEU A 226 -21.22 0.66 4.29
CA LEU A 226 -21.83 1.51 5.30
C LEU A 226 -21.29 1.21 6.70
N VAL A 227 -21.12 -0.07 7.04
CA VAL A 227 -20.51 -0.50 8.32
C VAL A 227 -19.06 0.00 8.44
N ALA A 228 -18.27 -0.17 7.37
CA ALA A 228 -16.88 0.27 7.33
C ALA A 228 -16.77 1.79 7.47
N PHE A 229 -17.66 2.53 6.80
CA PHE A 229 -17.71 3.98 6.88
C PHE A 229 -18.07 4.44 8.30
N GLU A 230 -19.15 3.92 8.88
CA GLU A 230 -19.60 4.30 10.22
C GLU A 230 -18.54 4.00 11.29
N ARG A 231 -17.89 2.83 11.21
CA ARG A 231 -16.74 2.53 12.08
C ARG A 231 -15.60 3.54 11.91
N GLY A 232 -15.29 3.93 10.67
CA GLY A 232 -14.28 4.94 10.39
C GLY A 232 -14.64 6.31 11.00
N VAL A 233 -15.90 6.70 10.95
CA VAL A 233 -16.42 7.94 11.57
C VAL A 233 -16.26 7.89 13.09
N ARG A 234 -16.68 6.79 13.74
CA ARG A 234 -16.60 6.63 15.21
C ARG A 234 -15.17 6.56 15.73
N THR A 235 -14.27 5.95 14.96
CA THR A 235 -12.85 5.88 15.30
C THR A 235 -12.08 7.17 15.03
N ALA A 236 -12.62 8.09 14.22
CA ALA A 236 -12.04 9.41 13.99
C ALA A 236 -12.30 10.37 15.18
N SER A 237 -11.79 10.01 16.37
CA SER A 237 -12.02 10.74 17.61
C SER A 237 -11.19 12.01 17.78
N ASP A 238 -10.03 12.10 17.11
CA ASP A 238 -9.07 13.21 17.19
C ASP A 238 -8.27 13.37 15.88
N ASP A 239 -7.42 14.39 15.78
CA ASP A 239 -6.61 14.69 14.59
C ASP A 239 -5.70 13.52 14.14
N THR A 240 -5.20 12.74 15.09
CA THR A 240 -4.29 11.61 14.80
C THR A 240 -5.08 10.44 14.22
N ALA A 241 -6.21 10.11 14.85
CA ALA A 241 -7.11 9.06 14.41
C ALA A 241 -7.82 9.44 13.09
N TRP A 242 -8.15 10.71 12.91
CA TRP A 242 -8.70 11.28 11.68
C TRP A 242 -7.75 11.06 10.50
N SER A 243 -6.48 11.46 10.65
CA SER A 243 -5.48 11.31 9.58
C SER A 243 -5.30 9.85 9.13
N ALA A 244 -5.44 8.89 10.06
CA ALA A 244 -5.33 7.47 9.75
C ALA A 244 -6.55 6.91 9.01
N ASN A 245 -7.75 7.43 9.28
CA ASN A 245 -9.02 6.91 8.74
C ASN A 245 -9.53 7.70 7.53
N TRP A 246 -9.11 8.95 7.35
CA TRP A 246 -9.60 9.85 6.31
C TRP A 246 -9.56 9.23 4.92
N ARG A 247 -8.46 8.57 4.56
CA ARG A 247 -8.32 7.96 3.22
C ARG A 247 -9.37 6.88 2.99
N THR A 248 -9.57 6.00 3.97
CA THR A 248 -10.59 4.94 3.90
C THR A 248 -11.99 5.54 3.77
N LEU A 249 -12.31 6.56 4.59
CA LEU A 249 -13.61 7.24 4.53
C LEU A 249 -13.85 7.90 3.17
N ARG A 250 -12.83 8.58 2.64
CA ARG A 250 -12.86 9.22 1.32
C ARG A 250 -13.02 8.21 0.19
N ASP A 251 -12.28 7.11 0.24
CA ASP A 251 -12.33 6.08 -0.79
C ASP A 251 -13.72 5.39 -0.78
N LEU A 252 -14.30 5.10 0.41
CA LEU A 252 -15.67 4.58 0.53
C LEU A 252 -16.73 5.57 0.04
N ALA A 253 -16.62 6.86 0.37
CA ALA A 253 -17.56 7.90 -0.06
C ALA A 253 -17.48 8.22 -1.57
N SER A 254 -16.35 7.94 -2.22
CA SER A 254 -16.14 8.22 -3.64
C SER A 254 -16.37 7.00 -4.53
N SER A 255 -15.94 5.82 -4.07
CA SER A 255 -15.83 4.60 -4.88
C SER A 255 -16.68 3.43 -4.36
N GLY A 256 -17.44 3.62 -3.29
CA GLY A 256 -18.40 2.62 -2.82
C GLY A 256 -19.48 2.34 -3.87
N GLU A 257 -19.81 1.07 -4.06
CA GLU A 257 -20.90 0.56 -4.91
C GLU A 257 -22.26 0.77 -4.23
N LEU A 258 -22.57 2.03 -3.90
CA LEU A 258 -23.80 2.46 -3.25
C LEU A 258 -24.68 3.24 -4.22
N ALA A 259 -26.00 3.13 -4.04
CA ALA A 259 -27.00 3.88 -4.80
C ALA A 259 -27.05 5.36 -4.39
N ASP A 260 -26.84 5.66 -3.11
CA ASP A 260 -26.80 7.02 -2.57
C ASP A 260 -25.53 7.32 -1.75
N PRO A 261 -24.47 7.80 -2.40
CA PRO A 261 -23.22 8.17 -1.73
C PRO A 261 -23.29 9.56 -1.06
N VAL A 262 -24.36 10.35 -1.26
CA VAL A 262 -24.39 11.76 -0.82
C VAL A 262 -24.21 11.91 0.69
N PRO A 263 -24.89 11.14 1.56
CA PRO A 263 -24.73 11.32 3.00
C PRO A 263 -23.34 10.96 3.52
N LEU A 264 -22.64 10.03 2.86
CA LEU A 264 -21.24 9.71 3.21
C LEU A 264 -20.32 10.88 2.85
N ARG A 265 -20.54 11.50 1.69
CA ARG A 265 -19.77 12.69 1.26
C ARG A 265 -20.03 13.88 2.16
N ASP A 266 -21.28 14.12 2.55
CA ASP A 266 -21.64 15.20 3.46
C ASP A 266 -21.01 14.98 4.85
N LYS A 267 -21.05 13.75 5.36
CA LYS A 267 -20.41 13.42 6.64
C LYS A 267 -18.88 13.56 6.57
N LEU A 268 -18.26 13.13 5.47
CA LEU A 268 -16.84 13.33 5.25
C LEU A 268 -16.49 14.83 5.22
N ALA A 269 -17.28 15.64 4.51
CA ALA A 269 -17.07 17.09 4.44
C ALA A 269 -17.22 17.78 5.81
N GLU A 270 -18.15 17.33 6.65
CA GLU A 270 -18.28 17.79 8.05
C GLU A 270 -17.00 17.49 8.85
N LEU A 271 -16.46 16.27 8.72
CA LEU A 271 -15.24 15.87 9.41
C LEU A 271 -14.01 16.61 8.87
N GLU A 272 -13.91 16.82 7.55
CA GLU A 272 -12.87 17.64 6.92
C GLU A 272 -12.93 19.10 7.36
N ALA A 273 -14.13 19.66 7.53
CA ALA A 273 -14.30 21.01 8.06
C ALA A 273 -13.88 21.11 9.54
N ARG A 274 -14.07 20.04 10.31
CA ARG A 274 -13.76 19.99 11.75
C ARG A 274 -12.27 19.75 12.03
N TYR A 275 -11.65 18.79 11.34
CA TYR A 275 -10.29 18.33 11.59
C TYR A 275 -9.28 18.79 10.53
N GLY A 276 -9.75 19.47 9.49
CA GLY A 276 -8.95 19.80 8.30
C GLY A 276 -8.78 18.60 7.37
N VAL A 277 -8.32 18.86 6.15
CA VAL A 277 -7.94 17.79 5.22
C VAL A 277 -6.51 17.35 5.57
N PRO A 278 -6.26 16.07 5.88
CA PRO A 278 -4.91 15.57 6.15
C PRO A 278 -4.02 15.79 4.93
N ARG A 279 -3.04 16.69 5.05
CA ARG A 279 -2.06 16.97 4.00
C ARG A 279 -0.83 16.10 4.20
N ILE A 280 -0.34 15.51 3.11
CA ILE A 280 0.97 14.87 3.13
C ILE A 280 2.01 15.98 3.03
N GLY A 281 2.58 16.37 4.17
CA GLY A 281 3.72 17.30 4.19
C GLY A 281 5.01 16.56 3.81
N LEU A 282 5.64 17.01 2.73
CA LEU A 282 6.91 16.46 2.22
C LEU A 282 7.95 17.58 2.11
N ALA A 283 9.15 17.35 2.64
CA ALA A 283 10.28 18.24 2.43
C ALA A 283 11.26 17.66 1.41
N LEU A 284 11.76 18.48 0.49
CA LEU A 284 12.89 18.14 -0.39
C LEU A 284 14.10 18.97 -0.03
N ALA A 285 15.11 18.34 0.57
CA ALA A 285 16.39 18.96 0.89
C ALA A 285 17.34 18.83 -0.31
N LEU A 286 17.41 19.86 -1.16
CA LEU A 286 18.14 19.80 -2.43
C LEU A 286 19.09 20.99 -2.61
N PRO A 287 20.25 20.81 -3.25
CA PRO A 287 21.10 21.93 -3.66
C PRO A 287 20.49 22.57 -4.91
N VAL A 288 19.68 23.60 -4.74
CA VAL A 288 19.00 24.30 -5.86
C VAL A 288 19.75 25.56 -6.30
N THR A 289 20.80 25.94 -5.58
CA THR A 289 21.80 26.95 -5.96
C THR A 289 23.21 26.36 -5.95
N GLY A 290 24.20 27.12 -6.41
CA GLY A 290 25.60 26.68 -6.41
C GLY A 290 25.94 25.63 -7.49
N PRO A 291 27.08 24.92 -7.35
CA PRO A 291 27.60 24.03 -8.39
C PRO A 291 26.68 22.87 -8.79
N TYR A 292 25.80 22.43 -7.88
CA TYR A 292 24.89 21.30 -8.08
C TYR A 292 23.45 21.72 -8.39
N ALA A 293 23.17 23.03 -8.58
CA ALA A 293 21.84 23.57 -8.85
C ALA A 293 21.11 22.86 -9.99
N LYS A 294 21.81 22.56 -11.09
CA LYS A 294 21.22 21.88 -12.25
C LYS A 294 20.64 20.52 -11.89
N VAL A 295 21.26 19.80 -10.96
CA VAL A 295 20.76 18.50 -10.48
C VAL A 295 19.53 18.70 -9.60
N GLY A 296 19.60 19.60 -8.62
CA GLY A 296 18.47 19.90 -7.74
C GLY A 296 17.22 20.37 -8.51
N VAL A 297 17.38 21.23 -9.51
CA VAL A 297 16.28 21.71 -10.36
C VAL A 297 15.65 20.59 -11.20
N LYS A 298 16.44 19.62 -11.68
CA LYS A 298 15.89 18.45 -12.41
C LYS A 298 15.03 17.58 -11.49
N ILE A 299 15.50 17.31 -10.28
CA ILE A 299 14.72 16.56 -9.26
C ILE A 299 13.43 17.30 -8.94
N LEU A 300 13.49 18.61 -8.68
CA LEU A 300 12.28 19.41 -8.44
C LEU A 300 11.29 19.37 -9.59
N ARG A 301 11.76 19.34 -10.84
CA ARG A 301 10.89 19.24 -12.00
C ARG A 301 10.12 17.93 -12.03
N GLY A 302 10.81 16.80 -11.79
CA GLY A 302 10.16 15.50 -11.69
C GLY A 302 9.17 15.44 -10.52
N ALA A 303 9.57 15.97 -9.37
CA ALA A 303 8.71 16.06 -8.19
C ALA A 303 7.45 16.90 -8.47
N GLY A 304 7.56 18.04 -9.16
CA GLY A 304 6.41 18.87 -9.52
C GLY A 304 5.42 18.15 -10.44
N LEU A 305 5.91 17.41 -11.44
CA LEU A 305 5.08 16.60 -12.32
C LEU A 305 4.33 15.50 -11.53
N ALA A 306 5.02 14.83 -10.61
CA ALA A 306 4.40 13.84 -9.74
C ALA A 306 3.35 14.45 -8.81
N GLN A 307 3.59 15.65 -8.29
CA GLN A 307 2.68 16.35 -7.38
C GLN A 307 1.35 16.65 -8.09
N TRP A 308 1.44 17.12 -9.33
CA TRP A 308 0.27 17.37 -10.16
C TRP A 308 -0.53 16.10 -10.45
N ARG A 309 0.13 14.98 -10.78
CA ARG A 309 -0.57 13.70 -10.98
C ARG A 309 -1.24 13.18 -9.72
N LEU A 310 -0.56 13.26 -8.58
CA LEU A 310 -1.15 12.90 -7.29
C LEU A 310 -2.38 13.74 -6.98
N ALA A 311 -2.36 15.04 -7.27
CA ALA A 311 -3.52 15.91 -7.08
C ALA A 311 -4.71 15.50 -7.96
N GLN A 312 -4.48 15.05 -9.20
CA GLN A 312 -5.53 14.49 -10.07
C GLN A 312 -6.12 13.17 -9.52
N GLU A 313 -5.31 12.40 -8.80
CA GLU A 313 -5.73 11.19 -8.07
C GLU A 313 -6.32 11.52 -6.67
N GLY A 314 -6.57 12.81 -6.39
CA GLY A 314 -7.14 13.30 -5.14
C GLY A 314 -6.17 13.31 -3.95
N VAL A 315 -4.88 13.09 -4.17
CA VAL A 315 -3.83 13.10 -3.13
C VAL A 315 -3.15 14.47 -3.09
N ASP A 316 -3.48 15.27 -2.08
CA ASP A 316 -2.86 16.58 -1.88
C ASP A 316 -1.53 16.46 -1.11
N VAL A 317 -0.43 16.79 -1.78
CA VAL A 317 0.92 16.78 -1.22
C VAL A 317 1.40 18.22 -1.08
N GLU A 318 1.66 18.64 0.15
CA GLU A 318 2.27 19.93 0.45
C GLU A 318 3.80 19.78 0.38
N LEU A 319 4.43 20.44 -0.59
CA LEU A 319 5.87 20.33 -0.87
C LEU A 319 6.65 21.53 -0.32
N ALA A 320 7.59 21.30 0.60
CA ALA A 320 8.54 22.29 1.07
C ALA A 320 9.93 22.04 0.46
N VAL A 321 10.45 23.02 -0.29
CA VAL A 321 11.79 22.92 -0.89
C VAL A 321 12.82 23.61 0.03
N ILE A 322 13.76 22.84 0.56
CA ILE A 322 14.85 23.31 1.40
C ILE A 322 16.14 23.34 0.58
N ASN A 323 16.63 24.56 0.29
CA ASN A 323 17.91 24.74 -0.39
C ASN A 323 19.08 24.45 0.55
N THR A 324 19.76 23.30 0.38
CA THR A 324 20.87 22.87 1.25
C THR A 324 22.16 23.68 1.08
N GLU A 325 22.21 24.59 0.11
CA GLU A 325 23.36 25.49 -0.13
C GLU A 325 23.11 26.89 0.45
N ALA A 326 21.90 27.17 0.95
CA ALA A 326 21.55 28.45 1.54
C ALA A 326 21.86 28.47 3.05
N PRO A 327 22.33 29.60 3.62
CA PRO A 327 22.54 29.72 5.06
C PRO A 327 21.29 29.39 5.88
N GLY A 328 21.47 28.74 7.04
CA GLY A 328 20.39 28.40 7.98
C GLY A 328 19.35 27.43 7.43
N TRP A 329 19.70 26.63 6.41
CA TRP A 329 18.80 25.61 5.86
C TRP A 329 18.47 24.52 6.89
N GLU A 330 19.41 24.20 7.79
CA GLU A 330 19.22 23.22 8.86
C GLU A 330 18.06 23.63 9.78
N SER A 331 18.09 24.88 10.26
CA SER A 331 17.04 25.43 11.12
C SER A 331 15.70 25.48 10.41
N ARG A 332 15.67 25.85 9.13
CA ARG A 332 14.43 25.89 8.34
C ARG A 332 13.81 24.51 8.18
N LEU A 333 14.61 23.47 7.93
CA LEU A 333 14.12 22.09 7.86
C LEU A 333 13.61 21.61 9.22
N ALA A 334 14.37 21.87 10.30
CA ALA A 334 13.99 21.46 11.64
C ALA A 334 12.68 22.12 12.11
N GLN A 335 12.45 23.39 11.73
CA GLN A 335 11.28 24.19 12.10
C GLN A 335 10.06 24.00 11.19
N LEU A 336 10.13 23.15 10.16
CA LEU A 336 8.94 22.84 9.36
C LEU A 336 7.80 22.33 10.29
N PRO A 337 6.53 22.61 9.97
CA PRO A 337 5.42 22.08 10.73
C PRO A 337 5.48 20.54 10.92
N SER A 338 4.79 20.05 11.96
CA SER A 338 4.83 18.63 12.34
C SER A 338 4.24 17.70 11.28
N HIS A 339 3.34 18.18 10.41
CA HIS A 339 2.77 17.38 9.31
C HIS A 339 3.76 17.12 8.17
N PHE A 340 4.92 17.79 8.13
CA PHE A 340 6.02 17.49 7.20
C PHE A 340 6.82 16.25 7.64
N THR A 341 6.20 15.09 7.57
CA THR A 341 6.73 13.87 8.20
C THR A 341 7.79 13.15 7.38
N VAL A 342 7.92 13.46 6.09
CA VAL A 342 8.86 12.78 5.18
C VAL A 342 9.84 13.79 4.58
N VAL A 343 11.11 13.42 4.46
CA VAL A 343 12.16 14.23 3.81
C VAL A 343 12.82 13.42 2.70
N GLY A 344 12.86 13.98 1.49
CA GLY A 344 13.68 13.48 0.39
C GLY A 344 14.99 14.23 0.26
N GLY A 345 16.07 13.49 0.05
CA GLY A 345 17.43 14.03 0.06
C GLY A 345 18.04 14.03 1.47
N PRO A 346 19.22 14.66 1.64
CA PRO A 346 19.94 15.45 0.66
C PRO A 346 20.75 14.62 -0.33
N LEU A 347 21.34 15.30 -1.32
CA LEU A 347 22.24 14.70 -2.33
C LEU A 347 23.71 14.66 -1.91
N ARG A 348 24.08 15.45 -0.90
CA ARG A 348 25.49 15.62 -0.51
C ARG A 348 25.71 15.03 0.86
N ILE A 349 26.77 14.23 0.99
CA ILE A 349 27.14 13.61 2.26
C ILE A 349 27.36 14.65 3.37
N ASN A 350 27.96 15.80 3.05
CA ASN A 350 28.15 16.88 4.04
C ASN A 350 26.83 17.45 4.55
N ALA A 351 25.80 17.56 3.70
CA ALA A 351 24.48 18.01 4.14
C ALA A 351 23.79 16.93 4.97
N PHE A 352 23.93 15.66 4.61
CA PHE A 352 23.35 14.55 5.37
C PHE A 352 23.98 14.42 6.77
N LYS A 353 25.29 14.65 6.91
CA LYS A 353 25.98 14.66 8.21
C LYS A 353 25.36 15.64 9.20
N ARG A 354 24.83 16.77 8.72
CA ARG A 354 24.15 17.75 9.58
C ARG A 354 22.92 17.18 10.28
N PHE A 355 22.40 16.02 9.88
CA PHE A 355 21.27 15.39 10.56
C PHE A 355 21.64 14.65 11.85
N TYR A 356 22.92 14.40 12.10
CA TYR A 356 23.36 13.65 13.28
C TYR A 356 24.61 14.24 13.96
N GLU A 357 25.15 15.33 13.43
CA GLU A 357 26.18 16.13 14.12
C GLU A 357 25.58 16.88 15.32
N ALA A 358 26.15 16.69 16.51
CA ALA A 358 25.60 17.20 17.77
C ALA A 358 25.46 18.74 17.84
N ASP A 359 26.25 19.48 17.07
CA ASP A 359 26.22 20.95 17.00
C ASP A 359 25.31 21.48 15.88
N SER A 360 24.68 20.59 15.10
CA SER A 360 23.83 20.98 13.98
C SER A 360 22.41 21.31 14.42
N PRO A 361 21.81 22.41 13.92
CA PRO A 361 20.39 22.70 14.12
C PRO A 361 19.43 21.64 13.56
N ALA A 362 19.93 20.74 12.69
CA ALA A 362 19.16 19.64 12.11
C ALA A 362 19.39 18.27 12.79
N ALA A 363 20.12 18.21 13.91
CA ALA A 363 20.43 16.97 14.62
C ALA A 363 19.19 16.17 15.06
N GLY A 364 18.06 16.86 15.28
CA GLY A 364 16.78 16.26 15.69
C GLY A 364 15.83 15.88 14.55
N VAL A 365 16.29 15.92 13.29
CA VAL A 365 15.44 15.68 12.12
C VAL A 365 15.13 14.19 11.96
N LEU A 366 16.09 13.30 12.22
CA LEU A 366 15.94 11.86 12.02
C LEU A 366 14.90 11.24 12.97
N GLU A 367 14.74 11.78 14.17
CA GLU A 367 13.75 11.33 15.16
C GLU A 367 12.34 11.86 14.88
N LYS A 368 12.22 12.96 14.12
CA LYS A 368 10.95 13.64 13.88
C LYS A 368 10.38 13.37 12.50
N ARG A 369 11.24 13.05 11.53
CA ARG A 369 10.87 12.91 10.12
C ARG A 369 11.56 11.69 9.53
N ALA A 370 10.82 10.92 8.74
CA ALA A 370 11.40 9.82 7.98
C ALA A 370 12.24 10.38 6.81
N VAL A 371 13.57 10.18 6.88
CA VAL A 371 14.50 10.72 5.88
C VAL A 371 14.89 9.64 4.87
N PHE A 372 14.61 9.93 3.59
CA PHE A 372 15.00 9.13 2.44
C PHE A 372 16.12 9.85 1.67
N ALA A 373 17.36 9.49 1.97
CA ALA A 373 18.53 10.15 1.41
C ALA A 373 18.78 9.77 -0.06
N PHE A 374 19.20 10.76 -0.85
CA PHE A 374 19.61 10.57 -2.24
C PHE A 374 21.12 10.32 -2.33
N LEU A 375 21.56 9.32 -1.57
CA LEU A 375 22.96 8.95 -1.37
C LEU A 375 23.16 7.45 -1.53
N SER A 376 24.31 7.05 -2.07
CA SER A 376 24.67 5.63 -2.23
C SER A 376 25.08 4.93 -0.93
N SER A 377 25.18 5.67 0.18
CA SER A 377 25.46 5.17 1.53
C SER A 377 25.07 6.21 2.57
N LEU A 378 24.60 5.75 3.73
CA LEU A 378 24.25 6.58 4.89
C LEU A 378 25.42 6.76 5.88
N GLY A 379 26.62 6.30 5.52
CA GLY A 379 27.79 6.38 6.39
C GLY A 379 27.66 5.41 7.58
N ASP A 380 27.76 5.97 8.79
CA ASP A 380 27.77 5.19 10.05
C ASP A 380 26.35 4.94 10.60
N LEU A 381 25.31 5.47 9.94
CA LEU A 381 23.91 5.26 10.32
C LEU A 381 23.40 3.89 9.85
N THR A 382 22.45 3.35 10.61
CA THR A 382 21.77 2.09 10.30
C THR A 382 20.64 2.34 9.30
N GLU A 383 20.82 1.89 8.06
CA GLU A 383 19.79 1.94 7.03
C GLU A 383 18.55 1.13 7.46
N GLY A 384 17.37 1.71 7.26
CA GLY A 384 16.09 1.09 7.64
C GLY A 384 15.66 1.35 9.09
N LYS A 385 16.54 1.98 9.88
CA LYS A 385 16.26 2.37 11.27
C LYS A 385 16.42 3.88 11.49
N ASP A 386 17.60 4.41 11.21
CA ASP A 386 17.91 5.82 11.45
C ASP A 386 17.49 6.70 10.25
N ALA A 387 17.63 6.15 9.04
CA ALA A 387 17.21 6.74 7.78
C ALA A 387 17.14 5.66 6.69
N TRP A 388 16.60 6.00 5.53
CA TRP A 388 16.47 5.12 4.37
C TRP A 388 17.23 5.70 3.17
N ARG A 389 17.70 4.85 2.26
CA ARG A 389 18.12 5.31 0.94
C ARG A 389 16.93 5.32 -0.02
N PHE A 390 16.95 6.30 -0.91
CA PHE A 390 16.19 6.30 -2.17
C PHE A 390 17.17 6.59 -3.31
N PHE A 391 18.19 5.74 -3.42
CA PHE A 391 19.28 5.84 -4.39
C PHE A 391 20.04 4.52 -4.50
N SER A 392 20.64 4.24 -5.66
CA SER A 392 21.50 3.07 -5.89
C SER A 392 22.74 3.07 -4.98
N SER A 393 23.00 1.97 -4.29
CA SER A 393 24.26 1.74 -3.56
C SER A 393 25.37 1.25 -4.47
N ARG A 394 26.59 1.23 -3.92
CA ARG A 394 27.74 0.58 -4.56
C ARG A 394 27.57 -0.93 -4.66
N ASN A 395 26.90 -1.53 -3.68
CA ASN A 395 26.60 -2.95 -3.68
C ASN A 395 25.60 -3.29 -4.79
N ASP A 396 24.61 -2.42 -5.05
CA ASP A 396 23.67 -2.56 -6.17
C ASP A 396 24.39 -2.55 -7.53
N GLU A 397 25.34 -1.61 -7.72
CA GLU A 397 26.19 -1.55 -8.93
C GLU A 397 27.00 -2.83 -9.12
N VAL A 398 27.69 -3.28 -8.08
CA VAL A 398 28.55 -4.47 -8.13
C VAL A 398 27.72 -5.74 -8.31
N ARG A 399 26.64 -5.92 -7.55
CA ARG A 399 25.76 -7.08 -7.63
C ARG A 399 25.19 -7.25 -9.04
N SER A 400 24.75 -6.16 -9.67
CA SER A 400 24.26 -6.18 -11.06
C SER A 400 25.33 -6.66 -12.05
N LEU A 401 26.59 -6.24 -11.86
CA LEU A 401 27.71 -6.67 -12.70
C LEU A 401 28.12 -8.13 -12.46
N VAL A 402 28.11 -8.58 -11.21
CA VAL A 402 28.49 -9.95 -10.86
C VAL A 402 27.43 -10.95 -11.34
N HIS A 403 26.14 -10.65 -11.17
CA HIS A 403 25.06 -11.47 -11.73
C HIS A 403 25.15 -11.60 -13.24
N LEU A 404 25.50 -10.52 -13.95
CA LEU A 404 25.79 -10.63 -15.39
C LEU A 404 26.88 -11.65 -15.66
N THR A 405 28.04 -11.52 -15.00
CA THR A 405 29.18 -12.39 -15.30
C THR A 405 28.92 -13.84 -14.90
N VAL A 406 28.42 -14.07 -13.70
CA VAL A 406 28.27 -15.43 -13.14
C VAL A 406 27.04 -16.10 -13.75
N ASP A 407 25.86 -15.49 -13.63
CA ASP A 407 24.60 -16.17 -13.95
C ASP A 407 24.28 -16.15 -15.44
N LYS A 408 24.63 -15.07 -16.15
CA LYS A 408 24.27 -14.91 -17.57
C LYS A 408 25.40 -15.29 -18.53
N LEU A 409 26.65 -15.04 -18.16
CA LEU A 409 27.81 -15.31 -19.03
C LEU A 409 28.61 -16.56 -18.63
N GLY A 410 28.35 -17.15 -17.45
CA GLY A 410 29.09 -18.31 -16.94
C GLY A 410 30.56 -18.01 -16.59
N ILE A 411 30.91 -16.74 -16.43
CA ILE A 411 32.26 -16.28 -16.07
C ILE A 411 32.33 -16.13 -14.55
N THR A 412 32.86 -17.14 -13.87
CA THR A 412 33.02 -17.14 -12.41
C THR A 412 34.37 -16.62 -11.94
N ASP A 413 35.40 -16.67 -12.80
CA ASP A 413 36.74 -16.21 -12.47
C ASP A 413 36.93 -14.77 -12.94
N LEU A 414 37.15 -13.87 -11.99
CA LEU A 414 37.10 -12.42 -12.14
C LEU A 414 38.43 -11.80 -11.67
N ALA A 415 38.73 -10.60 -12.15
CA ALA A 415 39.85 -9.80 -11.69
C ALA A 415 39.44 -8.36 -11.35
N VAL A 416 40.28 -7.67 -10.57
CA VAL A 416 40.07 -6.27 -10.20
C VAL A 416 41.31 -5.45 -10.55
N PHE A 417 41.12 -4.40 -11.35
CA PHE A 417 42.18 -3.48 -11.74
C PHE A 417 41.79 -2.04 -11.38
N TYR A 418 42.33 -1.51 -10.28
CA TYR A 418 41.77 -0.32 -9.62
C TYR A 418 42.79 0.82 -9.45
N PRO A 419 42.36 2.08 -9.55
CA PRO A 419 43.23 3.23 -9.30
C PRO A 419 43.51 3.35 -7.80
N GLU A 420 44.70 3.83 -7.45
CA GLU A 420 45.16 4.01 -6.06
C GLU A 420 44.49 5.18 -5.32
N GLU A 421 43.27 5.55 -5.70
CA GLU A 421 42.46 6.61 -5.11
C GLU A 421 41.38 6.07 -4.17
N LYS A 422 40.81 6.95 -3.32
CA LYS A 422 39.79 6.58 -2.34
C LYS A 422 38.58 5.88 -2.96
N PHE A 423 38.07 6.41 -4.07
CA PHE A 423 36.91 5.83 -4.77
C PHE A 423 37.24 4.44 -5.32
N GLY A 424 38.32 4.31 -6.10
CA GLY A 424 38.72 3.04 -6.72
C GLY A 424 39.01 1.95 -5.71
N ARG A 425 39.76 2.27 -4.64
CA ARG A 425 40.01 1.34 -3.52
C ARG A 425 38.72 0.86 -2.88
N SER A 426 37.78 1.76 -2.63
CA SER A 426 36.56 1.40 -1.94
C SER A 426 35.61 0.57 -2.81
N MET A 427 35.50 0.88 -4.10
CA MET A 427 34.73 0.05 -5.04
C MET A 427 35.39 -1.30 -5.29
N ALA A 428 36.72 -1.38 -5.37
CA ALA A 428 37.45 -2.64 -5.45
C ALA A 428 37.17 -3.54 -4.24
N GLN A 429 37.15 -2.96 -3.03
CA GLN A 429 36.78 -3.68 -1.82
C GLN A 429 35.33 -4.17 -1.85
N THR A 430 34.37 -3.32 -2.29
CA THR A 430 32.98 -3.73 -2.46
C THR A 430 32.86 -4.88 -3.46
N PHE A 431 33.54 -4.79 -4.61
CA PHE A 431 33.57 -5.86 -5.62
C PHE A 431 34.12 -7.17 -5.06
N TYR A 432 35.24 -7.10 -4.33
CA TYR A 432 35.83 -8.28 -3.70
C TYR A 432 34.87 -8.94 -2.70
N ASN A 433 34.20 -8.15 -1.87
CA ASN A 433 33.30 -8.66 -0.83
C ASN A 433 32.00 -9.25 -1.41
N GLU A 434 31.41 -8.59 -2.41
CA GLU A 434 30.13 -9.00 -3.01
C GLU A 434 30.30 -10.13 -4.04
N ALA A 435 31.47 -10.27 -4.67
CA ALA A 435 31.67 -11.30 -5.69
C ALA A 435 31.55 -12.72 -5.14
N ALA A 436 32.13 -13.00 -3.96
CA ALA A 436 32.17 -14.36 -3.41
C ALA A 436 30.80 -14.93 -3.02
N PRO A 437 29.92 -14.20 -2.29
CA PRO A 437 28.54 -14.65 -2.03
C PRO A 437 27.73 -14.94 -3.30
N LEU A 438 28.06 -14.28 -4.40
CA LEU A 438 27.40 -14.40 -5.70
C LEU A 438 28.10 -15.41 -6.64
N GLY A 439 29.02 -16.25 -6.13
CA GLY A 439 29.68 -17.31 -6.90
C GLY A 439 30.89 -16.86 -7.73
N GLY A 440 31.29 -15.59 -7.66
CA GLY A 440 32.49 -15.06 -8.28
C GLY A 440 33.76 -15.35 -7.47
N ARG A 441 34.87 -15.58 -8.15
CA ARG A 441 36.20 -15.82 -7.57
C ARG A 441 37.18 -14.78 -8.10
N ILE A 442 37.83 -14.04 -7.20
CA ILE A 442 38.85 -13.06 -7.60
C ILE A 442 40.19 -13.79 -7.79
N LYS A 443 40.63 -13.92 -9.04
CA LYS A 443 41.88 -14.61 -9.44
C LYS A 443 43.05 -13.66 -9.62
N GLY A 444 42.78 -12.40 -9.95
CA GLY A 444 43.78 -11.37 -10.10
C GLY A 444 43.33 -10.05 -9.48
N MET A 445 44.23 -9.36 -8.79
CA MET A 445 43.97 -8.01 -8.27
C MET A 445 45.23 -7.16 -8.37
N GLN A 446 45.13 -6.01 -9.04
CA GLN A 446 46.27 -5.12 -9.25
C GLN A 446 45.85 -3.66 -9.20
N SER A 447 46.62 -2.86 -8.46
CA SER A 447 46.44 -1.41 -8.43
C SER A 447 47.29 -0.69 -9.48
N TYR A 448 46.92 0.55 -9.81
CA TYR A 448 47.74 1.45 -10.59
C TYR A 448 47.74 2.90 -10.06
N PRO A 449 48.87 3.62 -10.20
CA PRO A 449 48.94 5.04 -9.90
C PRO A 449 48.19 5.87 -10.96
N PRO A 450 47.13 6.62 -10.61
CA PRO A 450 46.26 7.31 -11.57
C PRO A 450 46.98 8.42 -12.36
N HIS A 451 48.03 9.02 -11.80
CA HIS A 451 48.77 10.13 -12.42
C HIS A 451 50.02 9.69 -13.20
N GLU A 452 50.34 8.40 -13.23
CA GLU A 452 51.55 7.88 -13.89
C GLU A 452 51.19 6.92 -15.04
N LEU A 453 50.67 7.50 -16.14
CA LEU A 453 50.22 6.76 -17.33
C LEU A 453 51.26 5.74 -17.85
N LYS A 454 52.56 6.06 -17.77
CA LYS A 454 53.66 5.18 -18.20
C LYS A 454 53.73 3.87 -17.43
N GLN A 455 53.19 3.82 -16.21
CA GLN A 455 53.15 2.60 -15.41
C GLN A 455 51.97 1.69 -15.77
N TRP A 456 50.91 2.22 -16.39
CA TRP A 456 49.65 1.48 -16.56
C TRP A 456 49.83 0.20 -17.38
N THR A 457 50.49 0.29 -18.54
CA THR A 457 50.81 -0.87 -19.38
C THR A 457 51.56 -1.94 -18.59
N ARG A 458 52.58 -1.56 -17.80
CA ARG A 458 53.32 -2.51 -16.95
C ARG A 458 52.42 -3.18 -15.91
N ARG A 459 51.48 -2.44 -15.31
CA ARG A 459 50.54 -2.98 -14.31
C ARG A 459 49.52 -3.93 -14.95
N VAL A 460 49.05 -3.64 -16.16
CA VAL A 460 48.20 -4.55 -16.94
C VAL A 460 48.95 -5.85 -17.26
N GLY A 461 50.20 -5.75 -17.72
CA GLY A 461 51.02 -6.94 -17.98
C GLY A 461 51.23 -7.81 -16.74
N LYS A 462 51.40 -7.19 -15.56
CA LYS A 462 51.45 -7.93 -14.28
C LYS A 462 50.14 -8.64 -13.96
N LEU A 463 49.00 -7.98 -14.14
CA LEU A 463 47.69 -8.59 -13.89
C LEU A 463 47.44 -9.79 -14.80
N LEU A 464 47.85 -9.70 -16.06
CA LEU A 464 47.71 -10.75 -17.07
C LEU A 464 48.81 -11.82 -17.00
N ASN A 465 49.71 -11.76 -16.00
CA ASN A 465 50.86 -12.67 -15.86
C ASN A 465 51.73 -12.78 -17.13
N VAL A 466 51.97 -11.64 -17.80
CA VAL A 466 52.78 -11.60 -19.03
C VAL A 466 54.23 -12.02 -18.74
N PRO A 467 54.80 -12.98 -19.48
CA PRO A 467 56.19 -13.41 -19.34
C PRO A 467 57.20 -12.27 -19.50
N SER A 468 58.28 -12.31 -18.74
CA SER A 468 59.31 -11.26 -18.73
C SER A 468 60.06 -11.12 -20.06
N ASP A 469 60.08 -12.18 -20.87
CA ASP A 469 60.74 -12.27 -22.17
C ASP A 469 59.83 -11.89 -23.35
N PHE A 470 58.55 -11.54 -23.11
CA PHE A 470 57.63 -11.09 -24.16
C PHE A 470 58.17 -9.91 -24.99
N SER A 471 58.99 -9.03 -24.40
CA SER A 471 59.63 -7.93 -25.14
C SER A 471 60.61 -8.40 -26.21
N ASN A 472 61.16 -9.62 -26.07
CA ASN A 472 62.19 -10.18 -26.95
C ASN A 472 61.58 -10.84 -28.19
N ASN A 473 60.36 -11.38 -28.07
CA ASN A 473 59.62 -11.95 -29.20
C ASN A 473 58.11 -11.73 -29.03
N LYS A 474 57.57 -10.73 -29.73
CA LYS A 474 56.15 -10.37 -29.69
C LYS A 474 55.26 -11.28 -30.55
N ASP A 475 55.86 -12.17 -31.35
CA ASP A 475 55.12 -13.11 -32.20
C ASP A 475 54.62 -14.32 -31.41
N VAL A 476 55.22 -14.59 -30.24
CA VAL A 476 54.79 -15.64 -29.31
C VAL A 476 53.42 -15.26 -28.72
N PRO A 477 52.38 -16.09 -28.89
CA PRO A 477 51.11 -15.86 -28.24
C PRO A 477 51.21 -15.92 -26.72
N LEU A 478 50.60 -14.94 -26.05
CA LEU A 478 50.51 -14.93 -24.59
C LEU A 478 49.53 -16.00 -24.08
N PRO A 479 49.78 -16.61 -22.90
CA PRO A 479 48.82 -17.53 -22.30
C PRO A 479 47.48 -16.83 -22.02
N MET A 480 46.38 -17.61 -22.00
CA MET A 480 45.10 -17.06 -21.56
C MET A 480 45.17 -16.67 -20.08
N PRO A 481 44.61 -15.51 -19.69
CA PRO A 481 44.41 -15.18 -18.28
C PRO A 481 43.52 -16.22 -17.59
N ASP A 482 43.71 -16.40 -16.30
CA ASP A 482 42.93 -17.32 -15.46
C ASP A 482 41.57 -16.74 -15.01
N PHE A 483 41.16 -15.62 -15.60
CA PHE A 483 39.89 -14.93 -15.40
C PHE A 483 39.29 -14.49 -16.74
N GLY A 484 37.96 -14.38 -16.79
CA GLY A 484 37.23 -13.96 -17.99
C GLY A 484 36.73 -12.52 -17.97
N ALA A 485 36.76 -11.85 -16.81
CA ALA A 485 36.30 -10.48 -16.66
C ALA A 485 37.18 -9.67 -15.71
N VAL A 486 37.27 -8.35 -15.94
CA VAL A 486 38.06 -7.41 -15.14
C VAL A 486 37.19 -6.24 -14.72
N PHE A 487 37.07 -6.02 -13.42
CA PHE A 487 36.43 -4.83 -12.86
C PHE A 487 37.41 -3.66 -12.75
N ILE A 488 37.00 -2.52 -13.31
CA ILE A 488 37.79 -1.29 -13.39
C ILE A 488 36.99 -0.16 -12.74
N PRO A 489 37.13 0.04 -11.41
CA PRO A 489 36.42 1.07 -10.67
C PRO A 489 37.04 2.46 -10.86
N ASP A 490 36.98 2.98 -12.08
CA ASP A 490 37.46 4.31 -12.46
C ASP A 490 36.45 5.01 -13.38
N GLY A 491 36.71 6.27 -13.74
CA GLY A 491 35.92 7.02 -14.70
C GLY A 491 36.06 6.50 -16.13
N TRP A 492 35.08 6.84 -16.98
CA TRP A 492 35.06 6.42 -18.39
C TRP A 492 36.29 6.90 -19.16
N ARG A 493 36.75 8.14 -18.93
CA ARG A 493 37.93 8.70 -19.61
C ARG A 493 39.21 7.91 -19.31
N GLN A 494 39.36 7.49 -18.07
CA GLN A 494 40.48 6.66 -17.62
C GLN A 494 40.38 5.27 -18.25
N ALA A 495 39.17 4.68 -18.26
CA ALA A 495 38.92 3.40 -18.93
C ALA A 495 39.29 3.47 -20.43
N GLN A 496 38.95 4.55 -21.13
CA GLN A 496 39.30 4.72 -22.54
C GLN A 496 40.82 4.73 -22.80
N THR A 497 41.59 5.25 -21.85
CA THR A 497 43.06 5.24 -21.92
C THR A 497 43.64 3.88 -21.51
N LEU A 498 42.96 3.19 -20.59
CA LEU A 498 43.44 1.97 -19.98
C LEU A 498 43.19 0.73 -20.86
N LEU A 499 41.97 0.57 -21.36
CA LEU A 499 41.51 -0.65 -22.07
C LEU A 499 42.42 -1.04 -23.25
N PRO A 500 42.91 -0.13 -24.11
CA PRO A 500 43.83 -0.48 -25.19
C PRO A 500 45.10 -1.23 -24.72
N ASN A 501 45.56 -1.02 -23.48
CA ASN A 501 46.70 -1.76 -22.93
C ASN A 501 46.39 -3.25 -22.73
N PHE A 502 45.13 -3.63 -22.47
CA PHE A 502 44.73 -5.04 -22.41
C PHE A 502 44.78 -5.68 -23.80
N PHE A 503 44.41 -4.94 -24.85
CA PHE A 503 44.50 -5.42 -26.24
C PHE A 503 45.94 -5.59 -26.69
N PHE A 504 46.85 -4.72 -26.26
CA PHE A 504 48.30 -4.89 -26.48
C PHE A 504 48.84 -6.22 -25.93
N TYR A 505 48.32 -6.66 -24.77
CA TYR A 505 48.60 -7.97 -24.18
C TYR A 505 47.54 -9.02 -24.52
N GLU A 506 46.85 -8.82 -25.65
CA GLU A 506 46.01 -9.82 -26.28
C GLU A 506 44.83 -10.32 -25.41
N GLY A 507 44.27 -9.41 -24.61
CA GLY A 507 43.09 -9.60 -23.77
C GLY A 507 41.77 -9.13 -24.40
N ASP A 508 41.60 -9.22 -25.73
CA ASP A 508 40.41 -8.74 -26.45
C ASP A 508 39.14 -9.60 -26.22
N GLN A 509 39.30 -10.72 -25.53
CA GLN A 509 38.24 -11.64 -25.08
C GLN A 509 37.72 -11.36 -23.66
N LEU A 510 38.37 -10.47 -22.91
CA LEU A 510 37.98 -10.15 -21.54
C LEU A 510 36.74 -9.25 -21.53
N VAL A 511 35.88 -9.48 -20.54
CA VAL A 511 34.77 -8.57 -20.24
C VAL A 511 35.27 -7.46 -19.32
N PHE A 512 35.08 -6.20 -19.70
CA PHE A 512 35.46 -5.04 -18.90
C PHE A 512 34.25 -4.50 -18.14
N LEU A 513 34.26 -4.64 -16.81
CA LEU A 513 33.19 -4.19 -15.94
C LEU A 513 33.55 -2.82 -15.37
N GLY A 514 32.66 -1.84 -15.51
CA GLY A 514 32.85 -0.50 -14.96
C GLY A 514 31.71 -0.05 -14.05
N PRO A 515 31.96 0.88 -13.13
CA PRO A 515 30.94 1.39 -12.22
C PRO A 515 29.90 2.25 -12.95
N GLY A 516 28.83 2.65 -12.27
CA GLY A 516 27.78 3.50 -12.81
C GLY A 516 28.25 4.88 -13.28
N LEU A 517 29.46 5.30 -12.89
CA LEU A 517 30.13 6.48 -13.45
C LEU A 517 30.34 6.38 -14.97
N TRP A 518 30.58 5.17 -15.51
CA TRP A 518 30.68 4.98 -16.96
C TRP A 518 29.35 5.27 -17.63
N SER A 519 28.26 4.72 -17.08
CA SER A 519 26.91 4.93 -17.60
C SER A 519 26.56 6.42 -17.68
N ARG A 520 26.87 7.19 -16.63
CA ARG A 520 26.63 8.65 -16.63
C ARG A 520 27.52 9.39 -17.63
N ALA A 521 28.80 9.03 -17.75
CA ALA A 521 29.69 9.67 -18.71
C ALA A 521 29.32 9.36 -20.16
N LEU A 522 28.74 8.17 -20.40
CA LEU A 522 28.30 7.74 -21.72
C LEU A 522 27.00 8.42 -22.17
N ASP A 523 26.23 9.06 -21.28
CA ASP A 523 25.04 9.82 -21.69
C ASP A 523 25.39 10.98 -22.64
N ASP A 524 26.58 11.56 -22.47
CA ASP A 524 27.06 12.68 -23.29
C ASP A 524 28.21 12.28 -24.25
N ALA A 525 28.61 11.00 -24.27
CA ALA A 525 29.76 10.55 -25.06
C ALA A 525 29.44 10.45 -26.55
N LYS A 526 30.42 10.82 -27.39
CA LYS A 526 30.37 10.74 -28.85
C LYS A 526 31.65 10.10 -29.37
N ASP A 527 31.59 9.55 -30.58
CA ASP A 527 32.73 8.98 -31.31
C ASP A 527 33.49 7.91 -30.50
N VAL A 528 32.74 7.09 -29.74
CA VAL A 528 33.31 6.00 -28.96
C VAL A 528 33.79 4.90 -29.91
N ASP A 529 35.07 4.54 -29.82
CA ASP A 529 35.66 3.46 -30.62
C ASP A 529 35.13 2.08 -30.18
N GLU A 530 34.03 1.64 -30.80
CA GLU A 530 33.39 0.36 -30.47
C GLU A 530 34.33 -0.85 -30.55
N HIS A 531 35.45 -0.77 -31.28
CA HIS A 531 36.41 -1.87 -31.36
C HIS A 531 36.96 -2.26 -29.98
N TYR A 532 37.36 -1.27 -29.17
CA TYR A 532 37.96 -1.50 -27.86
C TYR A 532 36.91 -1.73 -26.76
N TYR A 533 35.68 -1.25 -26.95
CA TYR A 533 34.67 -1.20 -25.88
C TYR A 533 33.48 -2.15 -26.09
N ARG A 534 33.48 -2.97 -27.15
CA ARG A 534 32.40 -3.92 -27.45
C ARG A 534 32.12 -4.99 -26.39
N LEU A 535 33.09 -5.24 -25.50
CA LEU A 535 32.99 -6.15 -24.34
C LEU A 535 33.07 -5.38 -23.01
N ALA A 536 32.79 -4.07 -23.03
CA ALA A 536 32.66 -3.26 -21.82
C ALA A 536 31.20 -3.15 -21.39
N VAL A 537 30.95 -3.18 -20.09
CA VAL A 537 29.61 -3.07 -19.50
C VAL A 537 29.63 -2.26 -18.20
N CYS A 538 28.58 -1.48 -17.98
CA CYS A 538 28.39 -0.71 -16.76
C CYS A 538 26.91 -0.66 -16.35
N PRO A 539 26.60 -0.57 -15.04
CA PRO A 539 25.24 -0.48 -14.55
C PRO A 539 24.71 0.96 -14.61
N GLY A 540 23.40 1.14 -14.60
CA GLY A 540 22.76 2.45 -14.45
C GLY A 540 21.29 2.36 -14.05
N ALA A 541 20.84 3.31 -13.23
CA ALA A 541 19.48 3.34 -12.70
C ALA A 541 18.43 3.94 -13.65
N TRP A 542 18.83 4.43 -14.83
CA TRP A 542 17.93 5.10 -15.77
C TRP A 542 18.10 4.55 -17.18
N TRP A 543 16.97 4.23 -17.81
CA TRP A 543 16.88 3.88 -19.21
C TRP A 543 15.60 4.50 -19.81
N ASP A 544 15.77 5.42 -20.75
CA ASP A 544 14.70 6.09 -21.48
C ASP A 544 13.81 5.10 -22.28
N GLY A 545 14.39 4.00 -22.73
CA GLY A 545 13.69 2.93 -23.44
C GLY A 545 12.93 1.95 -22.54
N SER A 546 12.98 2.07 -21.21
CA SER A 546 12.15 1.26 -20.30
C SER A 546 10.68 1.69 -20.35
N ASP A 547 9.74 0.84 -19.93
CA ASP A 547 8.31 1.19 -19.93
C ASP A 547 8.04 2.42 -19.05
N GLY A 548 8.62 2.45 -17.85
CA GLY A 548 8.55 3.58 -16.94
C GLY A 548 9.26 4.83 -17.47
N GLY A 549 10.41 4.67 -18.13
CA GLY A 549 11.14 5.78 -18.76
C GLY A 549 10.35 6.44 -19.89
N ARG A 550 9.72 5.63 -20.75
CA ARG A 550 8.84 6.12 -21.83
C ARG A 550 7.58 6.79 -21.27
N ALA A 551 6.99 6.23 -20.21
CA ALA A 551 5.83 6.82 -19.55
C ALA A 551 6.16 8.19 -18.91
N LEU A 552 7.32 8.32 -18.26
CA LEU A 552 7.79 9.61 -17.74
C LEU A 552 8.06 10.61 -18.88
N GLN A 553 8.69 10.17 -19.97
CA GLN A 553 8.93 11.06 -21.11
C GLN A 553 7.62 11.55 -21.74
N ALA A 554 6.62 10.68 -21.91
CA ALA A 554 5.30 11.07 -22.40
C ALA A 554 4.66 12.12 -21.49
N ALA A 555 4.69 11.90 -20.17
CA ALA A 555 4.18 12.84 -19.17
C ALA A 555 4.87 14.22 -19.22
N LEU A 556 6.19 14.24 -19.40
CA LEU A 556 6.94 15.49 -19.54
C LEU A 556 6.63 16.20 -20.86
N THR A 557 6.38 15.45 -21.93
CA THR A 557 6.02 16.00 -23.24
C THR A 557 4.63 16.62 -23.22
N GLU A 558 3.65 15.97 -22.60
CA GLU A 558 2.29 16.51 -22.40
C GLU A 558 2.31 17.87 -21.69
N GLU A 559 3.15 18.00 -20.66
CA GLU A 559 3.25 19.22 -19.84
C GLU A 559 4.32 20.21 -20.33
N GLY A 560 5.00 19.93 -21.45
CA GLY A 560 6.05 20.81 -22.00
C GLY A 560 7.29 20.99 -21.09
N LEU A 561 7.59 20.01 -20.24
CA LEU A 561 8.64 20.07 -19.21
C LEU A 561 10.02 19.55 -19.66
N GLY A 562 10.16 19.20 -20.94
CA GLY A 562 11.44 18.83 -21.56
C GLY A 562 11.73 17.33 -21.54
N GLN A 563 13.01 16.98 -21.37
CA GLN A 563 13.49 15.60 -21.48
C GLN A 563 13.59 14.92 -20.12
N ALA A 564 13.22 13.64 -20.09
CA ALA A 564 13.44 12.76 -18.96
C ALA A 564 14.93 12.41 -18.84
N ASP A 565 15.41 12.36 -17.60
CA ASP A 565 16.68 11.76 -17.26
C ASP A 565 16.61 11.16 -15.86
N PHE A 566 17.71 10.56 -15.42
CA PHE A 566 17.81 9.97 -14.08
C PHE A 566 17.39 10.93 -12.95
N TRP A 567 17.76 12.22 -13.02
CA TRP A 567 17.49 13.16 -11.95
C TRP A 567 16.03 13.60 -11.94
N VAL A 568 15.41 13.76 -13.11
CA VAL A 568 13.97 13.99 -13.22
C VAL A 568 13.20 12.76 -12.70
N ALA A 569 13.62 11.56 -13.11
CA ALA A 569 13.02 10.32 -12.67
C ALA A 569 13.12 10.10 -11.15
N LEU A 570 14.26 10.46 -10.55
CA LEU A 570 14.46 10.42 -9.10
C LEU A 570 13.42 11.26 -8.34
N GLY A 571 13.20 12.50 -8.77
CA GLY A 571 12.20 13.36 -8.14
C GLY A 571 10.76 12.89 -8.38
N TYR A 572 10.48 12.42 -9.59
CA TYR A 572 9.17 11.91 -9.98
C TYR A 572 8.79 10.65 -9.17
N ASP A 573 9.70 9.67 -9.12
CA ASP A 573 9.45 8.43 -8.40
C ASP A 573 9.41 8.65 -6.89
N PHE A 574 10.31 9.48 -6.34
CA PHE A 574 10.31 9.74 -4.91
C PHE A 574 9.01 10.37 -4.42
N LEU A 575 8.44 11.33 -5.16
CA LEU A 575 7.22 12.00 -4.72
C LEU A 575 5.99 11.08 -4.84
N ARG A 576 5.92 10.24 -5.88
CA ARG A 576 4.89 9.18 -6.00
C ARG A 576 5.00 8.17 -4.85
N PHE A 577 6.23 7.75 -4.54
CA PHE A 577 6.52 6.86 -3.43
C PHE A 577 6.09 7.49 -2.09
N ALA A 578 6.45 8.74 -1.82
CA ALA A 578 6.07 9.45 -0.59
C ALA A 578 4.55 9.66 -0.48
N GLY A 579 3.88 9.97 -1.59
CA GLY A 579 2.41 10.08 -1.63
C GLY A 579 1.69 8.77 -1.30
N LYS A 580 2.27 7.62 -1.67
CA LYS A 580 1.80 6.29 -1.29
C LYS A 580 2.16 5.90 0.15
N LEU A 581 3.30 6.37 0.66
CA LEU A 581 3.71 6.18 2.06
C LEU A 581 2.72 6.84 3.03
N GLY A 582 2.17 7.99 2.63
CA GLY A 582 1.17 8.74 3.38
C GLY A 582 1.73 9.49 4.59
N THR A 583 0.84 10.05 5.41
CA THR A 583 1.20 10.81 6.62
C THR A 583 1.64 9.88 7.74
N LEU A 584 2.78 10.15 8.38
CA LEU A 584 3.19 9.41 9.58
C LEU A 584 2.55 10.03 10.84
N PRO A 585 2.06 9.21 11.80
CA PRO A 585 1.57 9.73 13.08
C PRO A 585 2.74 10.31 13.89
N ALA A 586 2.46 11.17 14.88
CA ALA A 586 3.51 11.75 15.73
C ALA A 586 4.34 10.71 16.51
N SER A 587 3.77 9.52 16.74
CA SER A 587 4.39 8.38 17.44
C SER A 587 4.98 7.32 16.49
N TRP A 588 5.32 7.69 15.25
CA TRP A 588 5.89 6.74 14.29
C TRP A 588 7.23 6.16 14.76
N ASP A 589 7.54 4.94 14.30
CA ASP A 589 8.83 4.28 14.46
C ASP A 589 9.30 3.67 13.14
N SER A 590 10.54 3.19 13.11
CA SER A 590 11.14 2.62 11.89
C SER A 590 10.41 1.38 11.38
N ALA A 591 9.86 0.55 12.28
CA ALA A 591 9.09 -0.63 11.91
C ALA A 591 7.79 -0.26 11.16
N MET A 592 7.10 0.78 11.62
CA MET A 592 5.93 1.33 10.93
C MET A 592 6.31 1.86 9.54
N VAL A 593 7.43 2.57 9.43
CA VAL A 593 7.90 3.08 8.14
C VAL A 593 8.22 1.92 7.20
N ASN A 594 9.01 0.93 7.62
CA ASN A 594 9.34 -0.26 6.81
C ASN A 594 8.08 -0.99 6.32
N LYS A 595 7.07 -1.18 7.19
CA LYS A 595 5.79 -1.77 6.80
C LYS A 595 5.06 -0.96 5.73
N ARG A 596 5.12 0.38 5.79
CA ARG A 596 4.49 1.26 4.79
C ARG A 596 5.29 1.31 3.50
N ILE A 597 6.62 1.22 3.56
CA ILE A 597 7.49 1.14 2.37
C ILE A 597 7.07 -0.02 1.47
N HIS A 598 6.78 -1.21 2.02
CA HIS A 598 6.32 -2.36 1.22
C HIS A 598 5.00 -2.15 0.46
N ARG A 599 4.18 -1.19 0.89
CA ARG A 599 2.98 -0.77 0.14
C ARG A 599 3.33 0.32 -0.87
N ALA A 600 4.20 1.25 -0.49
CA ALA A 600 4.61 2.38 -1.31
C ALA A 600 5.50 1.96 -2.51
N GLU A 601 6.37 0.96 -2.34
CA GLU A 601 7.24 0.42 -3.39
C GLU A 601 6.46 -0.30 -4.50
N ARG A 602 5.18 -0.62 -4.27
CA ARG A 602 4.28 -1.19 -5.30
C ARG A 602 3.78 -0.07 -6.23
N MET A 603 4.68 0.38 -7.08
CA MET A 603 4.44 1.34 -8.13
C MET A 603 5.31 1.06 -9.35
N ASP A 604 4.86 1.49 -10.51
CA ASP A 604 5.67 1.46 -11.72
C ASP A 604 6.73 2.57 -11.63
N PHE A 605 7.95 2.20 -11.26
CA PHE A 605 9.09 3.11 -11.23
C PHE A 605 9.43 3.58 -12.65
N SER A 606 9.78 4.86 -12.77
CA SER A 606 10.37 5.40 -14.00
C SER A 606 11.87 5.08 -14.09
N MET A 607 12.54 4.98 -12.95
CA MET A 607 13.90 4.45 -12.83
C MET A 607 13.91 2.91 -12.78
N ALA A 608 15.11 2.32 -12.68
CA ALA A 608 15.28 0.94 -12.25
C ALA A 608 14.50 0.69 -10.94
N PRO A 609 13.69 -0.38 -10.83
CA PRO A 609 12.86 -0.62 -9.66
C PRO A 609 13.68 -0.69 -8.37
N MET A 610 13.18 -0.03 -7.32
CA MET A 610 13.76 -0.10 -5.98
C MET A 610 12.88 -0.96 -5.08
N THR A 611 13.51 -1.76 -4.23
CA THR A 611 12.87 -2.61 -3.23
C THR A 611 13.56 -2.46 -1.89
N TRP A 612 12.83 -2.58 -0.79
CA TRP A 612 13.41 -2.61 0.55
C TRP A 612 13.20 -3.98 1.18
N ASN A 613 14.19 -4.49 1.92
CA ASN A 613 14.01 -5.72 2.70
C ASN A 613 13.22 -5.45 4.00
N GLU A 614 12.96 -6.49 4.79
CA GLU A 614 12.20 -6.38 6.05
C GLU A 614 12.83 -5.40 7.05
N ASP A 615 14.16 -5.28 7.03
CA ASP A 615 14.92 -4.35 7.88
C ASP A 615 14.88 -2.91 7.36
N GLY A 616 14.34 -2.66 6.15
CA GLY A 616 14.30 -1.34 5.54
C GLY A 616 15.57 -0.95 4.78
N ALA A 617 16.43 -1.91 4.44
CA ALA A 617 17.59 -1.70 3.58
C ALA A 617 17.19 -1.74 2.09
N ALA A 618 17.53 -0.68 1.35
CA ALA A 618 17.18 -0.54 -0.05
C ALA A 618 18.07 -1.39 -0.96
N SER A 619 17.49 -1.90 -2.03
CA SER A 619 18.15 -2.61 -3.12
C SER A 619 17.57 -2.10 -4.44
N GLN A 620 18.40 -2.04 -5.48
CA GLN A 620 17.97 -1.62 -6.81
C GLN A 620 18.59 -2.52 -7.87
N ASP A 621 17.77 -3.04 -8.78
CA ASP A 621 18.21 -3.89 -9.89
C ASP A 621 18.49 -3.02 -11.12
N LEU A 622 19.77 -2.71 -11.32
CA LEU A 622 20.18 -1.70 -12.30
C LEU A 622 20.18 -2.25 -13.72
N TYR A 623 19.86 -1.39 -14.69
CA TYR A 623 20.03 -1.70 -16.10
C TYR A 623 21.52 -1.82 -16.45
N LEU A 624 21.85 -2.72 -17.36
CA LEU A 624 23.22 -2.93 -17.82
C LEU A 624 23.40 -2.34 -19.22
N PHE A 625 24.45 -1.55 -19.39
CA PHE A 625 24.73 -0.84 -20.63
C PHE A 625 26.09 -1.21 -21.19
N THR A 626 26.18 -1.30 -22.51
CA THR A 626 27.45 -1.38 -23.24
C THR A 626 27.69 -0.05 -23.96
N PRO A 627 28.95 0.43 -24.03
CA PRO A 627 29.31 1.57 -24.86
C PRO A 627 28.93 1.36 -26.33
N ALA A 628 28.52 2.43 -26.99
CA ALA A 628 28.19 2.50 -28.41
C ALA A 628 28.76 3.80 -29.00
N SER A 629 28.89 3.87 -30.32
CA SER A 629 29.49 5.04 -31.02
C SER A 629 28.94 6.39 -30.54
N ASN A 630 27.62 6.48 -30.34
CA ASN A 630 26.93 7.65 -29.81
C ASN A 630 26.35 7.37 -28.41
N GLY A 631 27.22 7.09 -27.45
CA GLY A 631 26.88 6.97 -26.04
C GLY A 631 26.79 5.53 -25.55
N LYS A 632 25.62 5.09 -25.12
CA LYS A 632 25.40 3.73 -24.60
C LYS A 632 24.11 3.13 -25.13
N ARG A 633 24.04 1.80 -25.07
CA ARG A 633 22.83 1.03 -25.36
C ARG A 633 22.63 -0.04 -24.31
N ILE A 634 21.38 -0.49 -24.15
CA ILE A 634 21.07 -1.63 -23.29
C ILE A 634 21.87 -2.86 -23.74
N MET A 635 22.43 -3.58 -22.76
CA MET A 635 23.25 -4.76 -23.00
C MET A 635 22.35 -5.98 -23.18
N ASP A 636 22.55 -6.69 -24.28
CA ASP A 636 21.87 -7.95 -24.62
C ASP A 636 22.80 -9.12 -24.26
N PRO A 637 22.49 -9.91 -23.21
CA PRO A 637 23.38 -10.94 -22.70
C PRO A 637 23.77 -12.00 -23.74
N GLU A 638 22.85 -12.40 -24.62
CA GLU A 638 23.08 -13.46 -25.61
C GLU A 638 24.05 -12.99 -26.69
N LYS A 639 23.75 -11.82 -27.29
CA LYS A 639 24.66 -11.22 -28.28
C LYS A 639 26.03 -10.90 -27.68
N PHE A 640 26.05 -10.53 -26.40
CA PHE A 640 27.30 -10.27 -25.68
C PHE A 640 28.10 -11.57 -25.48
N ALA A 641 27.46 -12.66 -25.06
CA ALA A 641 28.06 -13.99 -24.93
C ALA A 641 28.65 -14.50 -26.26
N GLU A 642 27.93 -14.34 -27.38
CA GLU A 642 28.45 -14.71 -28.69
C GLU A 642 29.72 -13.92 -29.07
N ARG A 643 29.77 -12.63 -28.74
CA ARG A 643 30.96 -11.80 -29.01
C ARG A 643 32.16 -12.29 -28.19
N ILE A 644 31.93 -12.66 -26.94
CA ILE A 644 32.96 -13.27 -26.08
C ILE A 644 33.44 -14.59 -26.68
N ALA A 645 32.53 -15.49 -27.07
CA ALA A 645 32.88 -16.77 -27.69
C ALA A 645 33.69 -16.58 -28.99
N ARG A 646 33.29 -15.63 -29.85
CA ARG A 646 34.06 -15.29 -31.06
C ARG A 646 35.45 -14.75 -30.74
N ALA A 647 35.60 -13.97 -29.67
CA ALA A 647 36.92 -13.46 -29.26
C ALA A 647 37.81 -14.56 -28.70
N LYS A 648 37.28 -15.45 -27.85
CA LYS A 648 37.98 -16.63 -27.36
C LYS A 648 38.41 -17.56 -28.50
N ALA A 649 37.54 -17.86 -29.45
CA ALA A 649 37.88 -18.72 -30.58
C ALA A 649 38.99 -18.14 -31.49
N ARG A 650 39.01 -16.81 -31.70
CA ARG A 650 40.12 -16.15 -32.42
C ARG A 650 41.44 -16.30 -31.67
N ARG A 651 41.39 -16.19 -30.34
CA ARG A 651 42.53 -16.32 -29.44
C ARG A 651 43.11 -17.74 -29.48
N GLU A 652 42.26 -18.75 -29.33
CA GLU A 652 42.63 -20.17 -29.40
C GLU A 652 43.25 -20.52 -30.75
N ARG A 653 42.60 -20.12 -31.85
CA ARG A 653 43.12 -20.35 -33.21
C ARG A 653 44.50 -19.72 -33.42
N ARG A 654 44.79 -18.57 -32.81
CA ARG A 654 46.13 -17.97 -32.90
C ARG A 654 47.19 -18.78 -32.16
N MET A 655 46.85 -19.32 -30.98
CA MET A 655 47.75 -20.21 -30.24
C MET A 655 48.02 -21.50 -31.02
N GLU A 656 46.97 -22.16 -31.52
CA GLU A 656 47.09 -23.37 -32.35
C GLU A 656 47.92 -23.14 -33.62
N ASN A 657 47.71 -22.03 -34.32
CA ASN A 657 48.48 -21.69 -35.52
C ASN A 657 49.95 -21.38 -35.23
N TYR A 658 50.29 -20.94 -34.01
CA TYR A 658 51.67 -20.74 -33.61
C TYR A 658 52.34 -22.07 -33.25
N GLU A 659 51.66 -22.94 -32.50
CA GLU A 659 52.13 -24.29 -32.18
C GLU A 659 52.41 -25.10 -33.46
N LYS A 660 51.49 -25.08 -34.43
CA LYS A 660 51.69 -25.74 -35.74
C LYS A 660 52.92 -25.22 -36.48
N ARG A 661 53.16 -23.90 -36.46
CA ARG A 661 54.37 -23.32 -37.10
C ARG A 661 55.65 -23.81 -36.43
N LEU A 662 55.68 -23.89 -35.10
CA LEU A 662 56.83 -24.44 -34.38
C LEU A 662 57.06 -25.92 -34.68
N GLU A 663 55.99 -26.71 -34.81
CA GLU A 663 56.08 -28.12 -35.22
C GLU A 663 56.59 -28.29 -36.66
N GLU A 664 56.21 -27.41 -37.58
CA GLU A 664 56.67 -27.41 -38.97
C GLU A 664 58.13 -26.97 -39.10
N GLU A 665 58.56 -25.96 -38.34
CA GLU A 665 59.95 -25.50 -38.28
C GLU A 665 60.88 -26.48 -37.55
N GLY A 666 60.34 -27.28 -36.63
CA GLY A 666 61.06 -28.31 -35.87
C GLY A 666 61.18 -29.68 -36.55
N LYS A 667 60.45 -29.92 -37.66
CA LYS A 667 60.59 -31.16 -38.45
C LYS A 667 61.85 -31.08 -39.33
N PRO A 668 62.81 -32.02 -39.21
CA PRO A 668 63.94 -32.04 -40.13
C PRO A 668 63.42 -32.23 -41.56
N SER A 669 63.93 -31.45 -42.50
CA SER A 669 63.56 -31.53 -43.92
C SER A 669 63.72 -32.97 -44.42
N ALA A 670 62.62 -33.70 -44.51
CA ALA A 670 62.55 -34.95 -45.26
C ALA A 670 62.48 -34.63 -46.76
N SER A 671 63.51 -33.95 -47.27
CA SER A 671 63.90 -33.97 -48.67
C SER A 671 65.12 -34.86 -48.77
N GLY A 672 64.85 -36.16 -48.88
CA GLY A 672 65.82 -37.11 -49.38
C GLY A 672 65.98 -36.97 -50.90
N GLN A 673 67.19 -37.34 -51.33
CA GLN A 673 67.67 -37.67 -52.68
C GLN A 673 68.11 -36.52 -53.58
#